data_AF-A0A093V061-F1
#
_entry.id   AF-A0A093V061-F1
#
_cell.length_a   1.000
_cell.length_b   1.000
_cell.length_c   1.000
_cell.angle_alpha   90.00
_cell.angle_beta   90.00
_cell.angle_gamma   90.00
#
_symmetry.space_group_name_H-M   'P 1'
#
loop_
_entity.id
_entity.type
_entity.pdbx_description
1 polymer ?
#
loop_
_entity_poly.entity_id
_entity_poly.type
_entity_poly.pdbx_seq_one_letter_code
_entity_poly.pdbx_strand_id
1 'polypeptide(L)'
;MAQYFFDLLYTFTDCMCCFPSSPQLKINNRSFKLLRLLGEGGFSYVYLVQDKSTSELFALKKIRCPFGQESVSQALKEVEAYSLFTPNPYIIQSYDHCVVNESANKFRGGDDSSSKTVYILLPYYQRGNLQDAINANLVNHTSFPEKELMTLMLGVAKALKAMHQYRVKSGSASTRQARGVRIEGEEADEELSRKVGKPKRRNTHGMDEDVEQEPLMDDEVTRSQEGVGEGEFRPYAHRDIKPGNIMIDDDGRTPILMDLGSLAPSPIAITSRSLALAVQDTAAEHSTMPYRAPELFDVKTGSIIDTKVDIWSLGCTLYACLVGKSPFEARSEETGGSLSMCVLGGDWRFPDENASSAKGKAKSNTPAASGSSQSSGEGGISESVKDIVRKCLQVEPAERPDIDELIQLIQDAIKVIIVYTVVTGWKKERILHIRANSAIGAHFVATSEDVASYKVLGSAGRLHGAANPYHALRRTPRSLRLSRKFSSSTSSQSSPSSRISYRVAGSCSAKGRRFNPEKHTYNFEPTIHEAIGVSLDNIGEGRSRQKRPASGEDAFFASRVGAVDTGAIAFAVADGVGGWAEHKIDPADVSHGLCTYMAQHALTEEASQRKLRPKELLQKGYDSVVADESITAGGTTASVGVALTSGTVELANLGDSGSVLFRLGAVHQYSAPQTHAFNTPYQLNIIPRRMREQAHMFGGVYFEDSPRDAAVSTLSMQHGDVLVLATDGVFDNLNNQDILKIVTGRMLATGAWKESSKNAAICPSEELQALTQPGGLHRQTPSSPSSSPSSTSIPPTPHHKSHHTLQALLAASIVGEAKLASVDMRRDGPFAKEAQRYYPGHWYRGGKVDDICALVIVAIEDNIDPRVASELLYTGSSPAWTCVSDPRFCYFLYIPRNYYTLPATPQSLNLIVLIHGSGRNPYTLRREFSTFAETHSCALLAPLFPVGLIDPQDTANYKYITYKDVRYDQVLLSMIDEAAARFRRIDTSAFCLYGYSGGGQFVHRFAYLHPRRVRALACGAPGTQTFLNFSQRFPDGVQDWEEVFGAPLDIKAVMGIPSMFVAGDQDTDIFYAIARGRIREDQKDDEVAMAKFKDGRYGATNRLCENWVQVGVRSCVMVSVEGVKHEERPMLESVKGFFEMFVTAATTTSSEDRAKV
;
A
#
# COMPACT_ATOMS: atom_id res chain seq x y z
N MET A 1 34.16 31.89 13.54
CA MET A 1 33.62 32.22 14.88
C MET A 1 32.90 33.58 14.95
N ALA A 2 33.21 34.59 14.11
CA ALA A 2 32.36 35.79 14.00
C ALA A 2 31.20 35.66 12.98
N GLN A 3 31.23 34.61 12.14
CA GLN A 3 30.27 34.41 11.05
C GLN A 3 29.05 33.54 11.42
N TYR A 4 29.15 32.75 12.51
CA TYR A 4 28.02 31.98 13.07
C TYR A 4 27.10 32.82 13.96
N PHE A 5 27.55 33.99 14.42
CA PHE A 5 26.75 34.87 15.28
C PHE A 5 25.79 35.75 14.47
N PHE A 6 26.12 36.06 13.22
CA PHE A 6 25.26 36.88 12.35
C PHE A 6 24.22 36.07 11.56
N ASP A 7 24.51 34.81 11.20
CA ASP A 7 23.48 33.92 10.62
C ASP A 7 22.43 33.53 11.68
N LEU A 8 22.83 33.41 12.96
CA LEU A 8 21.91 33.24 14.08
C LEU A 8 20.98 34.46 14.26
N LEU A 9 21.45 35.66 13.93
CA LEU A 9 20.65 36.89 13.98
C LEU A 9 19.70 37.03 12.78
N TYR A 10 20.02 36.43 11.64
CA TYR A 10 19.15 36.43 10.46
C TYR A 10 17.98 35.44 10.61
N THR A 11 18.17 34.34 11.34
CA THR A 11 17.06 33.45 11.74
C THR A 11 16.26 33.97 12.95
N PHE A 12 16.82 34.91 13.72
CA PHE A 12 16.12 35.53 14.86
C PHE A 12 15.31 36.79 14.50
N THR A 13 15.56 37.43 13.36
CA THR A 13 14.91 38.70 13.01
C THR A 13 13.55 38.55 12.32
N ASP A 14 13.21 37.37 11.78
CA ASP A 14 11.82 37.04 11.44
C ASP A 14 11.02 36.46 12.63
N CYS A 15 11.67 36.28 13.78
CA CYS A 15 11.05 35.71 14.99
C CYS A 15 10.85 36.71 16.14
N MET A 16 10.95 38.03 15.89
CA MET A 16 10.39 39.06 16.78
C MET A 16 9.81 40.24 16.01
N CYS A 17 8.55 40.11 15.57
CA CYS A 17 7.64 41.23 15.38
C CYS A 17 6.28 40.87 15.98
N CYS A 18 6.06 41.30 17.22
CA CYS A 18 4.74 41.40 17.82
C CYS A 18 3.86 42.32 16.93
N PHE A 19 2.93 41.73 16.16
CA PHE A 19 1.79 42.26 15.35
C PHE A 19 1.89 43.69 14.71
N PRO A 20 1.43 43.99 13.47
CA PRO A 20 0.72 43.18 12.46
C PRO A 20 1.22 43.39 11.00
N SER A 21 1.71 42.37 10.29
CA SER A 21 1.70 42.39 8.81
C SER A 21 2.11 41.03 8.22
N SER A 22 1.14 40.35 7.62
CA SER A 22 1.30 39.22 6.70
C SER A 22 2.42 39.44 5.67
N PRO A 23 3.20 38.39 5.30
CA PRO A 23 4.31 38.48 4.36
C PRO A 23 3.87 39.09 3.03
N GLN A 24 4.67 40.04 2.54
CA GLN A 24 4.35 40.87 1.39
C GLN A 24 5.20 40.41 0.19
N LEU A 25 4.54 40.09 -0.91
CA LEU A 25 5.20 39.72 -2.17
C LEU A 25 4.94 40.81 -3.21
N LYS A 26 5.97 41.21 -3.94
CA LYS A 26 5.84 42.14 -5.06
C LYS A 26 6.07 41.41 -6.38
N ILE A 27 5.07 41.43 -7.25
CA ILE A 27 5.16 40.89 -8.62
C ILE A 27 5.05 42.11 -9.54
N ASN A 28 6.13 42.40 -10.25
CA ASN A 28 6.28 43.60 -11.07
C ASN A 28 5.87 44.88 -10.29
N ASN A 29 4.80 45.56 -10.71
CA ASN A 29 4.33 46.80 -10.08
C ASN A 29 3.21 46.60 -9.04
N ARG A 30 2.80 45.35 -8.76
CA ARG A 30 1.70 45.03 -7.84
C ARG A 30 2.22 44.38 -6.56
N SER A 31 1.62 44.76 -5.43
CA SER A 31 1.98 44.26 -4.10
C SER A 31 0.86 43.40 -3.56
N PHE A 32 1.18 42.16 -3.21
CA PHE A 32 0.25 41.16 -2.75
C PHE A 32 0.52 40.79 -1.29
N LYS A 33 -0.57 40.56 -0.55
CA LYS A 33 -0.59 39.98 0.77
C LYS A 33 -0.84 38.48 0.64
N LEU A 34 0.08 37.65 1.10
CA LEU A 34 -0.13 36.20 1.15
C LEU A 34 -1.19 35.89 2.23
N LEU A 35 -2.23 35.12 1.87
CA LEU A 35 -3.31 34.74 2.79
C LEU A 35 -3.17 33.30 3.29
N ARG A 36 -3.13 32.32 2.37
CA ARG A 36 -3.01 30.88 2.70
C ARG A 36 -2.50 30.07 1.52
N LEU A 37 -2.02 28.86 1.75
CA LEU A 37 -1.73 27.88 0.70
C LEU A 37 -3.05 27.29 0.16
N LEU A 38 -3.17 27.17 -1.17
CA LEU A 38 -4.29 26.55 -1.88
C LEU A 38 -3.96 25.13 -2.38
N GLY A 39 -2.68 24.87 -2.68
CA GLY A 39 -2.21 23.56 -3.11
C GLY A 39 -0.70 23.49 -3.21
N GLU A 40 -0.14 22.30 -3.08
CA GLU A 40 1.31 22.04 -3.14
C GLU A 40 1.57 20.85 -4.08
N GLY A 41 2.59 21.00 -4.92
CA GLY A 41 3.25 19.94 -5.68
C GLY A 41 4.76 20.04 -5.45
N GLY A 42 5.54 19.00 -5.76
CA GLY A 42 6.89 18.86 -5.19
C GLY A 42 7.89 20.00 -5.48
N PHE A 43 7.67 20.86 -6.48
CA PHE A 43 8.46 22.08 -6.73
C PHE A 43 7.60 23.34 -6.94
N SER A 44 6.26 23.22 -6.83
CA SER A 44 5.33 24.30 -7.12
C SER A 44 4.29 24.47 -6.01
N TYR A 45 4.13 25.70 -5.53
CA TYR A 45 3.16 26.05 -4.50
C TYR A 45 2.13 26.99 -5.06
N VAL A 46 0.86 26.79 -4.77
CA VAL A 46 -0.21 27.73 -5.16
C VAL A 46 -0.74 28.39 -3.90
N TYR A 47 -0.63 29.72 -3.82
CA TYR A 47 -1.10 30.51 -2.67
C TYR A 47 -2.31 31.34 -3.04
N LEU A 48 -3.25 31.51 -2.11
CA LEU A 48 -4.24 32.57 -2.15
C LEU A 48 -3.57 33.88 -1.73
N VAL A 49 -3.65 34.88 -2.59
CA VAL A 49 -3.06 36.20 -2.35
C VAL A 49 -4.08 37.30 -2.57
N GLN A 50 -3.90 38.42 -1.87
CA GLN A 50 -4.78 39.59 -1.98
C GLN A 50 -3.99 40.79 -2.49
N ASP A 51 -4.45 41.44 -3.54
CA ASP A 51 -3.86 42.70 -4.01
C ASP A 51 -4.10 43.79 -2.95
N LYS A 52 -3.03 44.47 -2.53
CA LYS A 52 -3.12 45.52 -1.50
C LYS A 52 -3.85 46.77 -1.96
N SER A 53 -3.85 47.06 -3.25
CA SER A 53 -4.45 48.26 -3.82
C SER A 53 -5.94 48.08 -4.07
N THR A 54 -6.36 46.90 -4.56
CA THR A 54 -7.76 46.62 -4.93
C THR A 54 -8.50 45.72 -3.93
N SER A 55 -7.78 45.07 -3.00
CA SER A 55 -8.30 44.03 -2.10
C SER A 55 -8.86 42.77 -2.81
N GLU A 56 -8.63 42.64 -4.11
CA GLU A 56 -9.06 41.52 -4.94
C GLU A 56 -8.20 40.26 -4.69
N LEU A 57 -8.80 39.09 -4.81
CA LEU A 57 -8.18 37.79 -4.54
C LEU A 57 -7.63 37.16 -5.81
N PHE A 58 -6.43 36.58 -5.73
CA PHE A 58 -5.75 35.89 -6.81
C PHE A 58 -5.14 34.58 -6.32
N ALA A 59 -4.93 33.65 -7.24
CA ALA A 59 -4.10 32.47 -7.03
C ALA A 59 -2.68 32.77 -7.52
N LEU A 60 -1.67 32.41 -6.74
CA LEU A 60 -0.27 32.65 -7.05
C LEU A 60 0.47 31.33 -7.08
N LYS A 61 0.87 30.88 -8.28
CA LYS A 61 1.73 29.72 -8.46
C LYS A 61 3.20 30.15 -8.33
N LYS A 62 3.93 29.58 -7.38
CA LYS A 62 5.36 29.75 -7.13
C LYS A 62 6.06 28.46 -7.53
N ILE A 63 6.88 28.50 -8.57
CA ILE A 63 7.69 27.36 -9.06
C ILE A 63 9.14 27.61 -8.67
N ARG A 64 9.73 26.71 -7.88
CA ARG A 64 11.15 26.78 -7.52
C ARG A 64 11.96 26.07 -8.60
N CYS A 65 13.05 26.70 -9.05
CA CYS A 65 13.96 26.19 -10.08
C CYS A 65 15.35 25.94 -9.44
N PRO A 66 15.52 24.85 -8.65
CA PRO A 66 16.73 24.60 -7.88
C PRO A 66 17.91 24.07 -8.72
N PHE A 67 17.68 23.57 -9.93
CA PHE A 67 18.69 22.91 -10.78
C PHE A 67 19.22 23.81 -11.90
N GLY A 68 19.22 25.12 -11.69
CA GLY A 68 19.71 26.08 -12.67
C GLY A 68 18.76 26.25 -13.86
N GLN A 69 19.36 26.58 -15.01
CA GLN A 69 18.69 27.29 -16.11
C GLN A 69 17.65 26.45 -16.89
N GLU A 70 17.81 25.12 -16.93
CA GLU A 70 16.87 24.17 -17.57
C GLU A 70 15.49 24.15 -16.87
N SER A 71 15.48 24.13 -15.53
CA SER A 71 14.24 24.16 -14.73
C SER A 71 13.48 25.49 -14.85
N VAL A 72 14.18 26.57 -15.22
CA VAL A 72 13.55 27.86 -15.54
C VAL A 72 12.92 27.82 -16.92
N SER A 73 13.60 27.26 -17.92
CA SER A 73 13.08 27.08 -19.29
C SER A 73 11.76 26.28 -19.27
N GLN A 74 11.69 25.19 -18.49
CA GLN A 74 10.46 24.41 -18.33
C GLN A 74 9.32 25.21 -17.67
N ALA A 75 9.61 26.00 -16.63
CA ALA A 75 8.60 26.84 -15.98
C ALA A 75 8.09 27.97 -16.90
N LEU A 76 8.97 28.53 -17.74
CA LEU A 76 8.62 29.55 -18.73
C LEU A 76 7.77 28.99 -19.88
N LYS A 77 7.94 27.72 -20.26
CA LYS A 77 7.02 27.05 -21.21
C LYS A 77 5.58 27.01 -20.69
N GLU A 78 5.38 26.80 -19.38
CA GLU A 78 4.06 26.86 -18.76
C GLU A 78 3.45 28.27 -18.81
N VAL A 79 4.27 29.30 -18.55
CA VAL A 79 3.86 30.72 -18.68
C VAL A 79 3.44 31.05 -20.11
N GLU A 80 4.19 30.56 -21.09
CA GLU A 80 3.85 30.72 -22.51
C GLU A 80 2.48 30.09 -22.82
N ALA A 81 2.24 28.87 -22.32
CA ALA A 81 1.00 28.15 -22.55
C ALA A 81 -0.24 28.92 -22.07
N TYR A 82 -0.18 29.60 -20.91
CA TYR A 82 -1.26 30.46 -20.41
C TYR A 82 -1.55 31.67 -21.30
N SER A 83 -0.62 32.06 -22.18
CA SER A 83 -0.77 33.19 -23.09
C SER A 83 -1.25 32.77 -24.49
N LEU A 84 -1.13 31.50 -24.87
CA LEU A 84 -1.40 31.00 -26.23
C LEU A 84 -2.86 31.16 -26.65
N PHE A 85 -3.80 30.83 -25.75
CA PHE A 85 -5.23 30.76 -26.07
C PHE A 85 -6.02 32.01 -25.70
N THR A 86 -5.34 33.10 -25.32
CA THR A 86 -5.97 34.33 -24.83
C THR A 86 -6.53 35.21 -25.97
N PRO A 87 -7.75 35.78 -25.85
CA PRO A 87 -8.74 35.55 -24.80
C PRO A 87 -9.63 34.33 -25.10
N ASN A 88 -9.78 33.43 -24.12
CA ASN A 88 -10.77 32.35 -24.14
C ASN A 88 -11.45 32.27 -22.75
N PRO A 89 -12.79 32.23 -22.68
CA PRO A 89 -13.52 32.22 -21.41
C PRO A 89 -13.51 30.88 -20.68
N TYR A 90 -13.07 29.78 -21.32
CA TYR A 90 -13.05 28.43 -20.75
C TYR A 90 -11.63 27.91 -20.47
N ILE A 91 -10.59 28.72 -20.70
CA ILE A 91 -9.18 28.37 -20.45
C ILE A 91 -8.61 29.40 -19.49
N ILE A 92 -7.90 28.95 -18.46
CA ILE A 92 -7.29 29.84 -17.46
C ILE A 92 -6.26 30.77 -18.12
N GLN A 93 -6.26 32.02 -17.66
CA GLN A 93 -5.35 33.05 -18.16
C GLN A 93 -4.41 33.50 -17.04
N SER A 94 -3.15 33.75 -17.36
CA SER A 94 -2.21 34.40 -16.44
C SER A 94 -2.36 35.91 -16.50
N TYR A 95 -2.52 36.55 -15.34
CA TYR A 95 -2.49 38.01 -15.22
C TYR A 95 -1.08 38.57 -15.32
N ASP A 96 -0.10 37.89 -14.73
CA ASP A 96 1.29 38.33 -14.70
C ASP A 96 2.24 37.19 -14.35
N HIS A 97 3.54 37.38 -14.61
CA HIS A 97 4.60 36.50 -14.11
C HIS A 97 5.87 37.30 -13.79
N CYS A 98 6.72 36.75 -12.93
CA CYS A 98 8.09 37.26 -12.75
C CYS A 98 9.07 36.14 -12.39
N VAL A 99 10.32 36.31 -12.81
CA VAL A 99 11.44 35.45 -12.41
C VAL A 99 12.25 36.20 -11.36
N VAL A 100 12.37 35.63 -10.17
CA VAL A 100 13.14 36.20 -9.06
C VAL A 100 14.40 35.38 -8.87
N ASN A 101 15.55 36.04 -8.97
CA ASN A 101 16.83 35.48 -8.55
C ASN A 101 16.89 35.53 -7.01
N GLU A 102 16.97 34.38 -6.35
CA GLU A 102 17.31 34.35 -4.94
C GLU A 102 18.81 34.68 -4.83
N SER A 103 19.13 35.97 -4.67
CA SER A 103 20.50 36.42 -4.49
C SER A 103 21.03 35.89 -3.15
N ALA A 104 22.01 34.99 -3.20
CA ALA A 104 22.86 34.74 -2.05
C ALA A 104 23.46 36.08 -1.59
N ASN A 105 23.34 36.37 -0.29
CA ASN A 105 23.91 37.55 0.35
C ASN A 105 25.36 37.79 -0.12
N LYS A 106 25.68 39.06 -0.41
CA LYS A 106 26.94 39.60 -0.97
C LYS A 106 28.21 39.40 -0.10
N PHE A 107 28.41 38.24 0.54
CA PHE A 107 29.52 38.02 1.47
C PHE A 107 30.30 36.70 1.30
N ARG A 108 30.12 35.97 0.19
CA ARG A 108 30.96 34.81 -0.12
C ARG A 108 31.34 34.81 -1.59
N GLY A 109 32.62 35.06 -1.87
CA GLY A 109 33.20 34.74 -3.18
C GLY A 109 33.36 33.22 -3.29
N GLY A 110 32.74 32.63 -4.32
CA GLY A 110 32.89 31.21 -4.66
C GLY A 110 31.69 30.63 -5.40
N ASP A 111 31.75 30.70 -6.74
CA ASP A 111 31.01 29.98 -7.81
C ASP A 111 29.47 30.13 -7.96
N ASP A 112 29.06 30.49 -9.18
CA ASP A 112 27.76 31.08 -9.59
C ASP A 112 26.68 30.02 -9.96
N SER A 113 25.88 29.62 -8.97
CA SER A 113 24.59 28.93 -9.21
C SER A 113 23.51 29.45 -8.25
N SER A 114 22.98 30.65 -8.51
CA SER A 114 21.81 31.19 -7.81
C SER A 114 20.55 30.40 -8.16
N SER A 115 19.79 29.90 -7.16
CA SER A 115 18.45 29.36 -7.38
C SER A 115 17.52 30.45 -7.92
N LYS A 116 16.70 30.11 -8.92
CA LYS A 116 15.69 31.00 -9.50
C LYS A 116 14.30 30.53 -9.07
N THR A 117 13.36 31.45 -8.94
CA THR A 117 11.95 31.14 -8.67
C THR A 117 11.06 31.87 -9.67
N VAL A 118 10.13 31.15 -10.29
CA VAL A 118 9.13 31.72 -11.19
C VAL A 118 7.80 31.88 -10.45
N TYR A 119 7.23 33.07 -10.48
CA TYR A 119 5.90 33.37 -9.95
C TYR A 119 4.93 33.60 -11.10
N ILE A 120 3.75 32.98 -11.03
CA ILE A 120 2.67 33.12 -12.01
C ILE A 120 1.40 33.53 -11.27
N LEU A 121 0.84 34.68 -11.61
CA LEU A 121 -0.39 35.22 -11.03
C LEU A 121 -1.60 34.79 -11.88
N LEU A 122 -2.54 34.10 -11.24
CA LEU A 122 -3.71 33.46 -11.86
C LEU A 122 -5.01 33.96 -11.18
N PRO A 123 -6.16 33.89 -11.87
CA PRO A 123 -7.46 34.12 -11.25
C PRO A 123 -7.72 33.10 -10.13
N TYR A 124 -8.42 33.55 -9.08
CA TYR A 124 -8.91 32.68 -8.02
C TYR A 124 -10.39 32.38 -8.23
N TYR A 125 -10.76 31.09 -8.19
CA TYR A 125 -12.14 30.63 -8.30
C TYR A 125 -12.58 30.05 -6.95
N GLN A 126 -13.63 30.62 -6.36
CA GLN A 126 -14.04 30.32 -4.98
C GLN A 126 -14.73 28.96 -4.86
N ARG A 127 -15.34 28.49 -5.94
CA ARG A 127 -16.08 27.22 -5.99
C ARG A 127 -15.19 25.98 -6.15
N GLY A 128 -13.87 26.17 -6.26
CA GLY A 128 -12.92 25.07 -6.40
C GLY A 128 -12.98 24.38 -7.77
N ASN A 129 -12.55 23.12 -7.82
CA ASN A 129 -12.53 22.32 -9.03
C ASN A 129 -13.64 21.26 -9.05
N LEU A 130 -13.76 20.56 -10.18
CA LEU A 130 -14.80 19.55 -10.38
C LEU A 130 -14.58 18.29 -9.51
N GLN A 131 -13.34 18.00 -9.09
CA GLN A 131 -13.06 16.94 -8.11
C GLN A 131 -13.65 17.27 -6.74
N ASP A 132 -13.54 18.53 -6.30
CA ASP A 132 -14.16 18.99 -5.05
C ASP A 132 -15.69 18.81 -5.08
N ALA A 133 -16.31 19.11 -6.23
CA ALA A 133 -17.75 18.91 -6.44
C ALA A 133 -18.15 17.42 -6.46
N ILE A 134 -17.33 16.53 -7.03
CA ILE A 134 -17.54 15.08 -6.96
C ILE A 134 -17.48 14.60 -5.51
N ASN A 135 -16.45 15.00 -4.78
CA ASN A 135 -16.26 14.62 -3.37
C ASN A 135 -17.42 15.13 -2.51
N ALA A 136 -17.89 16.36 -2.73
CA ALA A 136 -19.05 16.91 -2.03
C ALA A 136 -20.32 16.11 -2.32
N ASN A 137 -20.55 15.67 -3.56
CA ASN A 137 -21.68 14.83 -3.93
C ASN A 137 -21.62 13.44 -3.26
N LEU A 138 -20.44 12.82 -3.22
CA LEU A 138 -20.22 11.54 -2.54
C LEU A 138 -20.51 11.63 -1.04
N VAL A 139 -20.04 12.68 -0.37
CA VAL A 139 -20.25 12.91 1.06
C VAL A 139 -21.73 13.20 1.37
N ASN A 140 -22.39 13.99 0.53
CA ASN A 140 -23.79 14.38 0.74
C ASN A 140 -24.80 13.36 0.18
N HIS A 141 -24.33 12.26 -0.42
CA HIS A 141 -25.14 11.29 -1.14
C HIS A 141 -26.05 11.94 -2.21
N THR A 142 -25.54 12.97 -2.88
CA THR A 142 -26.20 13.68 -3.98
C THR A 142 -25.53 13.34 -5.31
N SER A 143 -26.18 13.68 -6.42
CA SER A 143 -25.62 13.56 -7.77
C SER A 143 -25.70 14.90 -8.51
N PHE A 144 -24.87 15.06 -9.54
CA PHE A 144 -24.96 16.25 -10.38
C PHE A 144 -26.28 16.26 -11.15
N PRO A 145 -26.99 17.40 -11.20
CA PRO A 145 -28.09 17.57 -12.15
C PRO A 145 -27.55 17.41 -13.58
N GLU A 146 -28.05 16.44 -14.33
CA GLU A 146 -27.48 16.07 -15.63
C GLU A 146 -27.38 17.25 -16.61
N LYS A 147 -28.39 18.14 -16.63
CA LYS A 147 -28.37 19.34 -17.46
C LYS A 147 -27.19 20.25 -17.12
N GLU A 148 -26.90 20.44 -15.83
CA GLU A 148 -25.82 21.30 -15.36
C GLU A 148 -24.47 20.65 -15.65
N LEU A 149 -24.34 19.34 -15.40
CA LEU A 149 -23.15 18.58 -15.73
C LEU A 149 -22.83 18.62 -17.23
N MET A 150 -23.83 18.41 -18.10
CA MET A 150 -23.62 18.47 -19.54
C MET A 150 -23.30 19.90 -20.02
N THR A 151 -23.78 20.93 -19.32
CA THR A 151 -23.41 22.32 -19.60
C THR A 151 -21.94 22.60 -19.25
N LEU A 152 -21.45 22.05 -18.13
CA LEU A 152 -20.02 22.08 -17.78
C LEU A 152 -19.19 21.29 -18.82
N MET A 153 -19.59 20.08 -19.20
CA MET A 153 -18.87 19.32 -20.23
C MET A 153 -18.84 20.03 -21.58
N LEU A 154 -19.92 20.75 -21.94
CA LEU A 154 -19.95 21.57 -23.15
C LEU A 154 -18.93 22.72 -23.09
N GLY A 155 -18.73 23.35 -21.93
CA GLY A 155 -17.71 24.38 -21.75
C GLY A 155 -16.30 23.82 -21.85
N VAL A 156 -16.03 22.66 -21.25
CA VAL A 156 -14.74 21.96 -21.37
C VAL A 156 -14.47 21.55 -22.82
N ALA A 157 -15.47 21.03 -23.53
CA ALA A 157 -15.34 20.69 -24.95
C ALA A 157 -15.07 21.93 -25.83
N LYS A 158 -15.64 23.09 -25.49
CA LYS A 158 -15.31 24.37 -26.17
C LYS A 158 -13.89 24.84 -25.88
N ALA A 159 -13.37 24.61 -24.68
CA ALA A 159 -11.95 24.86 -24.36
C ALA A 159 -11.04 23.98 -25.22
N LEU A 160 -11.32 22.67 -25.25
CA LEU A 160 -10.58 21.72 -26.09
C LEU A 160 -10.66 22.08 -27.57
N LYS A 161 -11.82 22.51 -28.08
CA LYS A 161 -11.95 22.98 -29.47
C LYS A 161 -10.99 24.12 -29.79
N ALA A 162 -10.83 25.07 -28.87
CA ALA A 162 -9.90 26.19 -29.05
C ALA A 162 -8.42 25.74 -29.11
N MET A 163 -8.08 24.64 -28.45
CA MET A 163 -6.74 24.03 -28.51
C MET A 163 -6.57 23.16 -29.77
N HIS A 164 -7.54 22.27 -30.03
CA HIS A 164 -7.55 21.29 -31.12
C HIS A 164 -7.70 21.92 -32.50
N GLN A 165 -8.15 23.18 -32.58
CA GLN A 165 -8.31 23.91 -33.83
C GLN A 165 -7.51 25.22 -33.84
N TYR A 166 -6.48 25.32 -33.00
CA TYR A 166 -5.69 26.52 -32.87
C TYR A 166 -5.01 26.89 -34.20
N ARG A 167 -5.02 28.20 -34.49
CA ARG A 167 -4.34 28.81 -35.64
C ARG A 167 -3.45 29.95 -35.14
N VAL A 168 -2.25 30.03 -35.71
CA VAL A 168 -1.25 31.03 -35.30
C VAL A 168 -1.77 32.45 -35.59
N LYS A 169 -1.95 33.28 -34.55
CA LYS A 169 -2.41 34.67 -34.67
C LYS A 169 -1.22 35.64 -34.77
N SER A 170 -1.29 36.62 -35.67
CA SER A 170 -0.30 37.70 -35.78
C SER A 170 -0.62 38.87 -34.87
N GLY A 171 0.41 39.42 -34.23
CA GLY A 171 0.37 40.75 -33.63
C GLY A 171 -0.49 40.95 -32.39
N SER A 172 -0.97 39.92 -31.68
CA SER A 172 -1.65 40.14 -30.39
C SER A 172 -0.63 40.52 -29.31
N ALA A 173 -1.08 41.27 -28.29
CA ALA A 173 -0.26 41.58 -27.12
C ALA A 173 0.29 40.31 -26.44
N SER A 174 -0.44 39.19 -26.51
CA SER A 174 0.01 37.88 -26.03
C SER A 174 1.14 37.28 -26.86
N THR A 175 1.21 37.51 -28.18
CA THR A 175 2.34 37.08 -29.03
C THR A 175 3.63 37.84 -28.67
N ARG A 176 3.55 39.12 -28.26
CA ARG A 176 4.72 39.89 -27.80
C ARG A 176 5.23 39.41 -26.44
N GLN A 177 4.32 39.09 -25.52
CA GLN A 177 4.65 38.53 -24.20
C GLN A 177 5.25 37.13 -24.33
N ALA A 178 4.65 36.24 -25.13
CA ALA A 178 5.19 34.92 -25.45
C ALA A 178 6.56 35.01 -26.14
N ARG A 179 6.76 35.95 -27.08
CA ARG A 179 8.06 36.17 -27.72
C ARG A 179 9.12 36.68 -26.74
N GLY A 180 8.76 37.51 -25.76
CA GLY A 180 9.66 37.95 -24.69
C GLY A 180 10.08 36.79 -23.78
N VAL A 181 9.13 35.93 -23.40
CA VAL A 181 9.39 34.71 -22.62
C VAL A 181 10.26 33.71 -23.39
N ARG A 182 10.07 33.58 -24.71
CA ARG A 182 10.94 32.76 -25.58
C ARG A 182 12.37 33.28 -25.65
N ILE A 183 12.57 34.59 -25.77
CA ILE A 183 13.90 35.19 -25.76
C ILE A 183 14.58 34.95 -24.39
N GLU A 184 13.85 35.13 -23.28
CA GLU A 184 14.38 34.82 -21.94
C GLU A 184 14.73 33.33 -21.75
N GLY A 185 13.99 32.42 -22.39
CA GLY A 185 14.27 30.98 -22.45
C GLY A 185 15.43 30.61 -23.39
N GLU A 186 15.58 31.27 -24.53
CA GLU A 186 16.67 31.04 -25.48
C GLU A 186 18.01 31.60 -24.93
N GLU A 187 17.99 32.77 -24.29
CA GLU A 187 19.14 33.31 -23.56
C GLU A 187 19.56 32.39 -22.39
N ALA A 188 18.59 31.69 -21.78
CA ALA A 188 18.79 30.64 -20.80
C ALA A 188 19.63 29.48 -21.35
N ASP A 189 19.24 28.99 -22.54
CA ASP A 189 19.84 27.82 -23.18
C ASP A 189 21.21 28.16 -23.82
N GLU A 190 21.40 29.40 -24.32
CA GLU A 190 22.71 29.90 -24.80
C GLU A 190 23.77 30.05 -23.68
N GLU A 191 23.36 30.43 -22.47
CA GLU A 191 24.27 30.55 -21.33
C GLU A 191 24.80 29.19 -20.85
N LEU A 192 23.96 28.15 -20.95
CA LEU A 192 24.31 26.75 -20.65
C LEU A 192 25.36 26.21 -21.64
N SER A 193 25.16 26.46 -22.93
CA SER A 193 26.04 25.97 -24.00
C SER A 193 27.42 26.65 -24.02
N ARG A 194 27.58 27.81 -23.38
CA ARG A 194 28.90 28.47 -23.17
C ARG A 194 29.69 27.92 -21.97
N LYS A 195 29.04 27.28 -20.99
CA LYS A 195 29.69 26.71 -19.79
C LYS A 195 30.21 25.28 -19.99
N VAL A 196 29.68 24.53 -20.97
CA VAL A 196 30.16 23.20 -21.34
C VAL A 196 31.25 23.31 -22.42
N GLY A 197 32.52 23.27 -22.03
CA GLY A 197 33.66 23.48 -22.93
C GLY A 197 33.76 22.46 -24.09
N LYS A 198 34.08 22.94 -25.30
CA LYS A 198 34.33 22.10 -26.50
C LYS A 198 35.49 21.11 -26.28
N PRO A 199 35.36 19.80 -26.59
CA PRO A 199 36.49 18.89 -26.56
C PRO A 199 37.39 19.07 -27.79
N LYS A 200 38.71 19.06 -27.55
CA LYS A 200 39.76 19.13 -28.58
C LYS A 200 39.84 17.80 -29.35
N ARG A 201 39.61 17.85 -30.67
CA ARG A 201 39.92 16.77 -31.62
C ARG A 201 41.43 16.48 -31.64
N ARG A 202 41.82 15.23 -31.36
CA ARG A 202 43.16 14.69 -31.62
C ARG A 202 43.04 13.56 -32.64
N ASN A 203 43.67 13.75 -33.80
CA ASN A 203 43.73 12.80 -34.91
C ASN A 203 44.57 11.57 -34.55
N THR A 204 44.01 10.37 -34.68
CA THR A 204 44.73 9.12 -35.01
C THR A 204 43.76 8.10 -35.63
N HIS A 205 44.13 7.56 -36.80
CA HIS A 205 43.45 6.48 -37.53
C HIS A 205 43.66 5.11 -36.88
N GLY A 206 42.62 4.25 -36.91
CA GLY A 206 42.69 2.81 -36.65
C GLY A 206 41.28 2.21 -36.45
N MET A 207 40.95 1.13 -37.16
CA MET A 207 39.61 0.54 -37.31
C MET A 207 39.12 -0.30 -36.11
N ASP A 208 37.79 -0.40 -36.06
CA ASP A 208 36.88 -1.39 -35.44
C ASP A 208 36.35 -1.20 -34.00
N GLU A 209 35.02 -1.38 -33.92
CA GLU A 209 34.10 -1.67 -32.79
C GLU A 209 33.42 -0.52 -32.00
N ASP A 210 32.10 -0.71 -31.88
CA ASP A 210 31.09 -0.06 -31.03
C ASP A 210 30.77 1.44 -31.22
N VAL A 211 29.74 1.69 -32.04
CA VAL A 211 28.98 2.94 -32.01
C VAL A 211 28.16 2.95 -30.72
N GLU A 212 28.74 3.50 -29.65
CA GLU A 212 27.95 4.08 -28.56
C GLU A 212 27.00 5.11 -29.20
N GLN A 213 25.72 4.77 -29.26
CA GLN A 213 24.68 5.74 -29.59
C GLN A 213 24.68 6.81 -28.52
N GLU A 214 25.24 7.97 -28.85
CA GLU A 214 24.96 9.21 -28.12
C GLU A 214 23.44 9.31 -27.90
N PRO A 215 22.97 9.67 -26.70
CA PRO A 215 21.55 9.88 -26.48
C PRO A 215 21.11 11.00 -27.43
N LEU A 216 20.24 10.65 -28.39
CA LEU A 216 19.53 11.63 -29.21
C LEU A 216 18.82 12.58 -28.24
N MET A 217 19.35 13.79 -28.15
CA MET A 217 18.90 14.87 -27.29
C MET A 217 17.38 15.12 -27.41
N ASP A 218 16.77 15.56 -26.31
CA ASP A 218 15.37 16.03 -26.12
C ASP A 218 14.88 17.12 -27.09
N ASP A 219 15.76 17.54 -28.00
CA ASP A 219 15.57 18.62 -28.95
C ASP A 219 14.62 18.26 -30.10
N GLU A 220 14.41 16.99 -30.43
CA GLU A 220 13.62 16.62 -31.62
C GLU A 220 12.10 16.68 -31.38
N VAL A 221 11.64 16.51 -30.14
CA VAL A 221 10.21 16.61 -29.78
C VAL A 221 9.79 18.07 -29.50
N THR A 222 10.76 18.94 -29.19
CA THR A 222 10.51 20.34 -28.82
C THR A 222 10.88 21.36 -29.91
N ARG A 223 11.73 21.03 -30.89
CA ARG A 223 11.92 21.87 -32.10
C ARG A 223 10.86 21.59 -33.17
N SER A 224 9.71 22.25 -33.02
CA SER A 224 8.80 22.51 -34.15
C SER A 224 8.17 23.90 -34.08
N GLN A 225 8.91 24.90 -33.61
CA GLN A 225 8.48 26.31 -33.73
C GLN A 225 9.09 27.05 -34.92
N GLU A 226 10.11 26.49 -35.59
CA GLU A 226 10.71 27.11 -36.78
C GLU A 226 9.95 26.69 -38.05
N GLY A 227 9.23 27.65 -38.65
CA GLY A 227 8.73 27.54 -40.03
C GLY A 227 7.23 27.70 -40.26
N VAL A 228 6.41 27.86 -39.20
CA VAL A 228 4.94 27.96 -39.34
C VAL A 228 4.53 29.43 -39.58
N GLY A 229 3.93 29.69 -40.74
CA GLY A 229 3.50 31.01 -41.17
C GLY A 229 2.25 31.52 -40.42
N GLU A 230 2.02 32.83 -40.49
CA GLU A 230 0.81 33.48 -39.96
C GLU A 230 -0.47 32.81 -40.50
N GLY A 231 -1.42 32.47 -39.61
CA GLY A 231 -2.70 31.88 -39.97
C GLY A 231 -2.71 30.36 -40.21
N GLU A 232 -1.55 29.70 -40.12
CA GLU A 232 -1.44 28.24 -40.30
C GLU A 232 -2.05 27.46 -39.12
N PHE A 233 -2.57 26.27 -39.46
CA PHE A 233 -3.24 25.37 -38.53
C PHE A 233 -2.22 24.63 -37.67
N ARG A 234 -2.32 24.79 -36.35
CA ARG A 234 -1.37 24.24 -35.38
C ARG A 234 -2.11 23.75 -34.13
N PRO A 235 -2.67 22.54 -34.15
CA PRO A 235 -3.48 22.07 -33.05
C PRO A 235 -2.62 21.59 -31.87
N TYR A 236 -3.17 21.70 -30.67
CA TYR A 236 -2.55 21.28 -29.42
C TYR A 236 -3.44 20.28 -28.69
N ALA A 237 -2.84 19.32 -28.02
CA ALA A 237 -3.52 18.41 -27.09
C ALA A 237 -3.13 18.76 -25.65
N HIS A 238 -4.10 18.72 -24.73
CA HIS A 238 -3.89 19.04 -23.32
C HIS A 238 -3.20 17.90 -22.56
N ARG A 239 -3.53 16.65 -22.87
CA ARG A 239 -2.94 15.41 -22.33
C ARG A 239 -3.11 15.15 -20.83
N ASP A 240 -3.84 15.99 -20.11
CA ASP A 240 -4.12 15.80 -18.67
C ASP A 240 -5.51 16.31 -18.25
N ILE A 241 -6.53 16.02 -19.06
CA ILE A 241 -7.92 16.35 -18.73
C ILE A 241 -8.40 15.42 -17.60
N LYS A 242 -8.74 16.01 -16.46
CA LYS A 242 -9.28 15.32 -15.28
C LYS A 242 -10.11 16.28 -14.44
N PRO A 243 -11.00 15.79 -13.53
CA PRO A 243 -11.83 16.66 -12.70
C PRO A 243 -11.04 17.71 -11.90
N GLY A 244 -9.84 17.35 -11.39
CA GLY A 244 -8.99 18.27 -10.64
C GLY A 244 -8.44 19.46 -11.45
N ASN A 245 -8.40 19.35 -12.79
CA ASN A 245 -7.89 20.39 -13.69
C ASN A 245 -9.01 21.23 -14.32
N ILE A 246 -10.26 21.10 -13.84
CA ILE A 246 -11.42 21.86 -14.32
C ILE A 246 -11.96 22.67 -13.14
N MET A 247 -11.66 23.96 -13.10
CA MET A 247 -12.23 24.89 -12.11
C MET A 247 -13.66 25.25 -12.46
N ILE A 248 -14.46 25.62 -11.46
CA ILE A 248 -15.80 26.15 -11.65
C ILE A 248 -15.76 27.65 -11.34
N ASP A 249 -16.08 28.48 -12.32
CA ASP A 249 -16.18 29.93 -12.14
C ASP A 249 -17.24 30.28 -11.10
N ASP A 250 -17.16 31.47 -10.50
CA ASP A 250 -18.01 31.88 -9.38
C ASP A 250 -19.50 31.95 -9.77
N ASP A 251 -19.81 32.05 -11.08
CA ASP A 251 -21.16 31.90 -11.64
C ASP A 251 -21.79 30.50 -11.45
N GLY A 252 -20.98 29.51 -11.08
CA GLY A 252 -21.36 28.13 -10.84
C GLY A 252 -21.67 27.31 -12.09
N ARG A 253 -21.42 27.84 -13.29
CA ARG A 253 -21.84 27.24 -14.56
C ARG A 253 -20.75 27.23 -15.63
N THR A 254 -19.75 28.10 -15.51
CA THR A 254 -18.67 28.23 -16.48
C THR A 254 -17.47 27.41 -16.01
N PRO A 255 -17.07 26.36 -16.76
CA PRO A 255 -15.87 25.59 -16.45
C PRO A 255 -14.63 26.31 -16.98
N ILE A 256 -13.54 26.27 -16.20
CA ILE A 256 -12.25 26.83 -16.59
C ILE A 256 -11.21 25.72 -16.57
N LEU A 257 -10.68 25.39 -17.74
CA LEU A 257 -9.61 24.42 -17.90
C LEU A 257 -8.28 25.03 -17.45
N MET A 258 -7.56 24.32 -16.57
CA MET A 258 -6.28 24.75 -16.01
C MET A 258 -5.20 23.68 -16.13
N ASP A 259 -3.98 24.04 -15.72
CA ASP A 259 -2.79 23.17 -15.72
C ASP A 259 -2.32 22.78 -17.14
N LEU A 260 -1.76 23.77 -17.84
CA LEU A 260 -1.28 23.63 -19.22
C LEU A 260 0.17 23.10 -19.31
N GLY A 261 0.73 22.56 -18.22
CA GLY A 261 2.11 22.08 -18.16
C GLY A 261 2.39 20.88 -19.09
N SER A 262 1.37 20.09 -19.42
CA SER A 262 1.45 18.91 -20.29
C SER A 262 1.05 19.19 -21.75
N LEU A 263 0.75 20.46 -22.08
CA LEU A 263 0.27 20.87 -23.39
C LEU A 263 1.33 20.59 -24.46
N ALA A 264 0.96 19.87 -25.51
CA ALA A 264 1.88 19.51 -26.59
C ALA A 264 1.26 19.72 -27.98
N PRO A 265 2.07 20.05 -29.00
CA PRO A 265 1.63 20.04 -30.39
C PRO A 265 1.07 18.67 -30.79
N SER A 266 0.08 18.70 -31.67
CA SER A 266 -0.60 17.52 -32.21
C SER A 266 -0.84 17.73 -33.71
N PRO A 267 -0.88 16.67 -34.55
CA PRO A 267 -0.54 15.29 -34.24
C PRO A 267 0.99 15.06 -34.12
N ILE A 268 1.40 14.03 -33.38
CA ILE A 268 2.78 13.54 -33.33
C ILE A 268 2.86 12.21 -34.09
N ALA A 269 3.59 12.19 -35.20
CA ALA A 269 3.89 10.96 -35.92
C ALA A 269 5.06 10.21 -35.25
N ILE A 270 4.83 8.98 -34.81
CA ILE A 270 5.84 8.17 -34.12
C ILE A 270 6.70 7.46 -35.18
N THR A 271 7.76 8.13 -35.62
CA THR A 271 8.62 7.66 -36.72
C THR A 271 9.67 6.63 -36.31
N SER A 272 9.98 6.52 -35.02
CA SER A 272 11.02 5.64 -34.50
C SER A 272 10.62 4.98 -33.16
N ARG A 273 11.34 3.93 -32.75
CA ARG A 273 11.12 3.31 -31.44
C ARG A 273 11.60 4.18 -30.28
N SER A 274 12.67 4.95 -30.47
CA SER A 274 13.16 5.91 -29.46
C SER A 274 12.12 7.01 -29.20
N LEU A 275 11.52 7.57 -30.25
CA LEU A 275 10.44 8.54 -30.12
C LEU A 275 9.20 7.93 -29.46
N ALA A 276 8.89 6.67 -29.77
CA ALA A 276 7.78 5.96 -29.13
C ALA A 276 7.99 5.85 -27.61
N LEU A 277 9.19 5.46 -27.17
CA LEU A 277 9.54 5.38 -25.76
C LEU A 277 9.52 6.76 -25.10
N ALA A 278 10.12 7.78 -25.73
CA ALA A 278 10.14 9.14 -25.19
C ALA A 278 8.72 9.71 -25.01
N VAL A 279 7.82 9.51 -25.98
CA VAL A 279 6.41 9.93 -25.86
C VAL A 279 5.67 9.15 -24.77
N GLN A 280 5.96 7.85 -24.63
CA GLN A 280 5.39 7.02 -23.57
C GLN A 280 5.86 7.46 -22.19
N ASP A 281 7.15 7.76 -22.02
CA ASP A 281 7.76 8.22 -20.77
C ASP A 281 7.24 9.63 -20.43
N THR A 282 7.17 10.54 -21.41
CA THR A 282 6.56 11.87 -21.25
C THR A 282 5.10 11.74 -20.79
N ALA A 283 4.32 10.84 -21.38
CA ALA A 283 2.94 10.58 -20.95
C ALA A 283 2.88 9.92 -19.57
N ALA A 284 3.89 9.09 -19.22
CA ALA A 284 4.02 8.50 -17.90
C ALA A 284 4.20 9.56 -16.81
N GLU A 285 4.96 10.61 -17.11
CA GLU A 285 5.26 11.75 -16.23
C GLU A 285 4.13 12.80 -16.19
N HIS A 286 3.51 13.10 -17.32
CA HIS A 286 2.67 14.29 -17.50
C HIS A 286 1.17 14.01 -17.73
N SER A 287 0.74 12.76 -17.90
CA SER A 287 -0.68 12.39 -18.04
C SER A 287 -1.16 11.55 -16.86
N THR A 288 -2.24 11.93 -16.19
CA THR A 288 -2.73 11.24 -15.00
C THR A 288 -3.29 9.85 -15.33
N MET A 289 -2.73 8.79 -14.72
CA MET A 289 -2.92 7.39 -15.14
C MET A 289 -4.40 6.94 -15.28
N PRO A 290 -5.35 7.25 -14.36
CA PRO A 290 -6.77 6.89 -14.52
C PRO A 290 -7.50 7.53 -15.71
N TYR A 291 -6.98 8.65 -16.22
CA TYR A 291 -7.56 9.43 -17.32
C TYR A 291 -6.74 9.33 -18.61
N ARG A 292 -5.58 8.67 -18.57
CA ARG A 292 -4.66 8.53 -19.70
C ARG A 292 -5.25 7.61 -20.78
N ALA A 293 -5.09 8.00 -22.04
CA ALA A 293 -5.61 7.24 -23.18
C ALA A 293 -4.76 5.98 -23.48
N PRO A 294 -5.35 4.89 -24.01
CA PRO A 294 -4.65 3.62 -24.27
C PRO A 294 -3.40 3.76 -25.14
N GLU A 295 -3.46 4.61 -26.16
CA GLU A 295 -2.36 4.89 -27.10
C GLU A 295 -1.17 5.61 -26.46
N LEU A 296 -1.30 6.07 -25.21
CA LEU A 296 -0.22 6.65 -24.40
C LEU A 296 0.35 5.66 -23.36
N PHE A 297 -0.24 4.47 -23.21
CA PHE A 297 0.32 3.39 -22.38
C PHE A 297 1.25 2.46 -23.16
N ASP A 298 0.90 2.18 -24.42
CA ASP A 298 1.71 1.40 -25.36
C ASP A 298 1.85 2.17 -26.68
N VAL A 299 2.87 3.02 -26.75
CA VAL A 299 3.13 3.86 -27.94
C VAL A 299 3.82 3.00 -29.00
N LYS A 300 3.14 2.79 -30.13
CA LYS A 300 3.62 1.95 -31.24
C LYS A 300 4.39 2.75 -32.28
N THR A 301 5.50 2.23 -32.78
CA THR A 301 6.20 2.82 -33.94
C THR A 301 5.32 2.76 -35.18
N GLY A 302 5.25 3.87 -35.92
CA GLY A 302 4.38 4.05 -37.09
C GLY A 302 2.97 4.54 -36.77
N SER A 303 2.62 4.74 -35.49
CA SER A 303 1.33 5.33 -35.10
C SER A 303 1.35 6.86 -35.14
N ILE A 304 0.16 7.46 -35.04
CA ILE A 304 -0.02 8.90 -34.89
C ILE A 304 -0.77 9.13 -33.58
N ILE A 305 -0.17 9.94 -32.69
CA ILE A 305 -0.81 10.41 -31.46
C ILE A 305 -1.42 11.78 -31.75
N ASP A 306 -2.74 11.88 -31.75
CA ASP A 306 -3.47 13.10 -32.09
C ASP A 306 -4.27 13.68 -30.90
N THR A 307 -5.18 14.60 -31.17
CA THR A 307 -6.02 15.24 -30.15
C THR A 307 -7.09 14.32 -29.55
N LYS A 308 -7.29 13.11 -30.07
CA LYS A 308 -8.27 12.12 -29.55
C LYS A 308 -7.89 11.59 -28.16
N VAL A 309 -6.66 11.81 -27.71
CA VAL A 309 -6.26 11.56 -26.32
C VAL A 309 -7.11 12.36 -25.33
N ASP A 310 -7.43 13.62 -25.64
CA ASP A 310 -8.23 14.48 -24.77
C ASP A 310 -9.72 14.08 -24.78
N ILE A 311 -10.21 13.53 -25.89
CA ILE A 311 -11.59 13.02 -26.03
C ILE A 311 -11.82 11.84 -25.07
N TRP A 312 -10.84 10.93 -24.99
CA TRP A 312 -10.85 9.83 -24.03
C TRP A 312 -10.86 10.34 -22.60
N SER A 313 -9.92 11.24 -22.26
CA SER A 313 -9.80 11.81 -20.91
C SER A 313 -11.05 12.57 -20.47
N LEU A 314 -11.72 13.27 -21.39
CA LEU A 314 -13.02 13.92 -21.14
C LEU A 314 -14.15 12.88 -20.90
N GLY A 315 -14.12 11.75 -21.61
CA GLY A 315 -15.02 10.61 -21.35
C GLY A 315 -14.85 10.04 -19.94
N CYS A 316 -13.61 9.82 -19.50
CA CYS A 316 -13.30 9.40 -18.13
C CYS A 316 -13.76 10.44 -17.10
N THR A 317 -13.57 11.73 -17.38
CA THR A 317 -13.98 12.85 -16.52
C THR A 317 -15.51 12.89 -16.37
N LEU A 318 -16.26 12.79 -17.46
CA LEU A 318 -17.73 12.75 -17.42
C LEU A 318 -18.22 11.52 -16.64
N TYR A 319 -17.64 10.34 -16.85
CA TYR A 319 -17.96 9.15 -16.05
C TYR A 319 -17.70 9.38 -14.56
N ALA A 320 -16.56 9.97 -14.20
CA ALA A 320 -16.21 10.25 -12.80
C ALA A 320 -17.22 11.21 -12.14
N CYS A 321 -17.74 12.20 -12.87
CA CYS A 321 -18.82 13.04 -12.35
C CYS A 321 -20.12 12.27 -12.08
N LEU A 322 -20.42 11.25 -12.88
CA LEU A 322 -21.66 10.48 -12.75
C LEU A 322 -21.58 9.40 -11.66
N VAL A 323 -20.39 8.79 -11.49
CA VAL A 323 -20.21 7.58 -10.66
C VAL A 323 -19.36 7.83 -9.41
N GLY A 324 -18.62 8.94 -9.37
CA GLY A 324 -17.78 9.35 -8.24
C GLY A 324 -16.31 8.94 -8.33
N LYS A 325 -15.94 8.11 -9.31
CA LYS A 325 -14.56 7.66 -9.56
C LYS A 325 -14.37 7.36 -11.06
N SER A 326 -13.13 7.28 -11.55
CA SER A 326 -12.90 7.01 -12.98
C SER A 326 -13.40 5.60 -13.39
N PRO A 327 -13.70 5.37 -14.69
CA PRO A 327 -14.25 4.08 -15.14
C PRO A 327 -13.29 2.90 -14.91
N PHE A 328 -11.99 3.15 -15.00
CA PHE A 328 -10.97 2.11 -14.88
C PHE A 328 -10.52 1.88 -13.43
N GLU A 329 -10.61 2.88 -12.55
CA GLU A 329 -10.51 2.67 -11.10
C GLU A 329 -11.69 1.83 -10.60
N ALA A 330 -12.92 2.17 -11.01
CA ALA A 330 -14.11 1.38 -10.67
C ALA A 330 -13.96 -0.09 -11.08
N ARG A 331 -13.43 -0.33 -12.29
CA ARG A 331 -13.24 -1.70 -12.79
C ARG A 331 -12.07 -2.43 -12.12
N SER A 332 -10.95 -1.73 -11.90
CA SER A 332 -9.77 -2.28 -11.24
C SER A 332 -10.10 -2.73 -9.81
N GLU A 333 -10.86 -1.93 -9.05
CA GLU A 333 -11.34 -2.30 -7.72
C GLU A 333 -12.31 -3.49 -7.75
N GLU A 334 -13.22 -3.54 -8.73
CA GLU A 334 -14.19 -4.64 -8.85
C GLU A 334 -13.53 -5.98 -9.22
N THR A 335 -12.48 -5.95 -10.05
CA THR A 335 -11.82 -7.15 -10.56
C THR A 335 -10.54 -7.54 -9.82
N GLY A 336 -9.97 -6.64 -9.02
CA GLY A 336 -8.62 -6.75 -8.48
C GLY A 336 -7.52 -6.71 -9.56
N GLY A 337 -7.85 -6.27 -10.77
CA GLY A 337 -6.93 -6.20 -11.92
C GLY A 337 -6.11 -4.90 -11.96
N SER A 338 -5.02 -4.89 -12.74
CA SER A 338 -4.23 -3.67 -12.96
C SER A 338 -5.02 -2.64 -13.78
N LEU A 339 -5.03 -1.39 -13.32
CA LEU A 339 -5.68 -0.27 -14.03
C LEU A 339 -5.20 -0.14 -15.49
N SER A 340 -3.89 -0.32 -15.74
CA SER A 340 -3.33 -0.28 -17.10
C SER A 340 -3.94 -1.34 -18.03
N MET A 341 -4.23 -2.54 -17.51
CA MET A 341 -4.86 -3.62 -18.29
C MET A 341 -6.34 -3.32 -18.57
N CYS A 342 -7.06 -2.71 -17.62
CA CYS A 342 -8.43 -2.28 -17.84
C CYS A 342 -8.51 -1.21 -18.93
N VAL A 343 -7.58 -0.25 -18.93
CA VAL A 343 -7.48 0.81 -19.96
C VAL A 343 -7.17 0.21 -21.33
N LEU A 344 -6.10 -0.60 -21.45
CA LEU A 344 -5.69 -1.21 -22.72
C LEU A 344 -6.75 -2.16 -23.28
N GLY A 345 -7.51 -2.84 -22.41
CA GLY A 345 -8.60 -3.72 -22.81
C GLY A 345 -9.93 -3.00 -23.08
N GLY A 346 -10.05 -1.71 -22.75
CA GLY A 346 -11.32 -1.01 -22.76
C GLY A 346 -12.37 -1.63 -21.84
N ASP A 347 -11.95 -2.31 -20.77
CA ASP A 347 -12.83 -3.00 -19.83
C ASP A 347 -13.36 -2.01 -18.79
N TRP A 348 -14.59 -1.55 -18.98
CA TRP A 348 -15.34 -0.69 -18.07
C TRP A 348 -16.84 -0.84 -18.32
N ARG A 349 -17.69 -0.42 -17.37
CA ARG A 349 -19.15 -0.41 -17.49
C ARG A 349 -19.80 0.50 -16.46
N PHE A 350 -21.06 0.88 -16.65
CA PHE A 350 -21.80 1.58 -15.60
C PHE A 350 -22.23 0.64 -14.47
N PRO A 351 -22.36 1.14 -13.22
CA PRO A 351 -22.72 0.31 -12.06
C PRO A 351 -24.07 -0.40 -12.17
N ASP A 352 -25.01 0.16 -12.94
CA ASP A 352 -26.35 -0.37 -13.13
C ASP A 352 -26.45 -1.44 -14.24
N GLU A 353 -25.33 -1.81 -14.88
CA GLU A 353 -25.28 -2.73 -16.02
C GLU A 353 -24.95 -4.21 -15.65
N ASN A 354 -24.97 -4.62 -14.37
CA ASN A 354 -24.70 -6.02 -13.96
C ASN A 354 -26.03 -6.81 -13.82
N ALA A 355 -26.32 -7.94 -14.49
CA ALA A 355 -25.55 -9.20 -14.54
C ALA A 355 -26.07 -10.21 -15.62
N SER A 356 -26.30 -9.82 -16.88
CA SER A 356 -26.95 -10.73 -17.87
C SER A 356 -26.41 -10.75 -19.31
N SER A 357 -25.41 -9.97 -19.69
CA SER A 357 -25.07 -9.75 -21.11
C SER A 357 -23.63 -10.09 -21.51
N ALA A 358 -23.06 -11.16 -20.95
CA ALA A 358 -21.87 -11.79 -21.51
C ALA A 358 -22.23 -12.82 -22.60
N LYS A 359 -22.76 -12.37 -23.75
CA LYS A 359 -22.78 -13.15 -25.02
C LYS A 359 -22.79 -12.22 -26.25
N GLY A 360 -21.72 -12.29 -27.05
CA GLY A 360 -21.72 -12.13 -28.51
C GLY A 360 -21.70 -10.71 -29.11
N LYS A 361 -20.60 -10.35 -29.78
CA LYS A 361 -20.62 -9.38 -30.90
C LYS A 361 -20.91 -10.14 -32.20
N ALA A 362 -22.02 -9.84 -32.88
CA ALA A 362 -22.25 -10.15 -34.30
C ALA A 362 -23.12 -9.07 -34.97
N LYS A 363 -22.86 -8.83 -36.27
CA LYS A 363 -23.30 -7.69 -37.09
C LYS A 363 -24.76 -7.77 -37.63
N SER A 364 -25.33 -6.57 -37.78
CA SER A 364 -26.25 -6.01 -38.82
C SER A 364 -27.74 -6.38 -38.95
N ASN A 365 -28.53 -5.29 -39.03
CA ASN A 365 -29.69 -4.97 -39.90
C ASN A 365 -31.12 -5.50 -39.68
N THR A 366 -32.04 -4.52 -39.70
CA THR A 366 -33.48 -4.48 -40.11
C THR A 366 -34.59 -4.80 -39.08
N PRO A 367 -35.84 -4.28 -39.25
CA PRO A 367 -36.46 -3.38 -38.25
C PRO A 367 -37.81 -3.84 -37.66
N ALA A 368 -38.29 -3.05 -36.68
CA ALA A 368 -39.65 -2.98 -36.11
C ALA A 368 -40.07 -4.07 -35.11
N ALA A 369 -40.40 -3.68 -33.88
CA ALA A 369 -41.78 -3.47 -33.43
C ALA A 369 -41.86 -3.25 -31.91
N SER A 370 -42.80 -2.40 -31.53
CA SER A 370 -43.21 -1.97 -30.19
C SER A 370 -43.35 -3.06 -29.12
N GLY A 371 -42.89 -2.75 -27.91
CA GLY A 371 -43.24 -3.47 -26.68
C GLY A 371 -42.77 -2.71 -25.44
N SER A 372 -43.66 -1.90 -24.87
CA SER A 372 -43.44 -1.11 -23.67
C SER A 372 -43.31 -1.98 -22.40
N SER A 373 -42.23 -1.80 -21.66
CA SER A 373 -42.17 -2.11 -20.22
C SER A 373 -41.34 -1.03 -19.51
N GLN A 374 -42.05 0.01 -19.07
CA GLN A 374 -41.56 1.01 -18.13
C GLN A 374 -41.44 0.38 -16.74
N SER A 375 -40.22 0.39 -16.17
CA SER A 375 -40.02 0.37 -14.72
C SER A 375 -39.26 1.63 -14.33
N SER A 376 -40.02 2.63 -13.89
CA SER A 376 -39.55 3.89 -13.33
C SER A 376 -39.00 3.66 -11.92
N GLY A 377 -37.67 3.69 -11.78
CA GLY A 377 -36.97 4.01 -10.53
C GLY A 377 -36.43 5.44 -10.64
N GLU A 378 -36.82 6.33 -9.75
CA GLU A 378 -36.28 7.69 -9.64
C GLU A 378 -34.80 7.63 -9.22
N GLY A 379 -33.86 7.89 -10.14
CA GLY A 379 -32.43 8.05 -9.82
C GLY A 379 -31.38 7.56 -10.84
N GLY A 380 -31.76 7.02 -12.01
CA GLY A 380 -30.81 6.50 -13.00
C GLY A 380 -30.24 7.53 -13.98
N ILE A 381 -29.00 7.32 -14.45
CA ILE A 381 -28.31 8.13 -15.48
C ILE A 381 -29.01 7.98 -16.83
N SER A 382 -29.28 9.07 -17.54
CA SER A 382 -29.95 9.04 -18.84
C SER A 382 -29.12 8.36 -19.93
N GLU A 383 -29.80 7.61 -20.80
CA GLU A 383 -29.14 6.85 -21.87
C GLU A 383 -28.36 7.75 -22.83
N SER A 384 -28.86 8.96 -23.10
CA SER A 384 -28.16 9.95 -23.92
C SER A 384 -26.81 10.37 -23.35
N VAL A 385 -26.66 10.39 -22.02
CA VAL A 385 -25.39 10.72 -21.37
C VAL A 385 -24.45 9.50 -21.36
N LYS A 386 -24.99 8.29 -21.12
CA LYS A 386 -24.22 7.04 -21.22
C LYS A 386 -23.63 6.84 -22.61
N ASP A 387 -24.39 7.14 -23.66
CA ASP A 387 -23.93 7.04 -25.05
C ASP A 387 -22.75 7.96 -25.38
N ILE A 388 -22.70 9.15 -24.78
CA ILE A 388 -21.56 10.07 -24.94
C ILE A 388 -20.31 9.44 -24.33
N VAL A 389 -20.40 8.94 -23.10
CA VAL A 389 -19.28 8.27 -22.43
C VAL A 389 -18.79 7.07 -23.25
N ARG A 390 -19.73 6.24 -23.76
CA ARG A 390 -19.37 5.10 -24.62
C ARG A 390 -18.64 5.51 -25.89
N LYS A 391 -19.08 6.58 -26.56
CA LYS A 391 -18.40 7.09 -27.77
C LYS A 391 -17.02 7.67 -27.47
N CYS A 392 -16.82 8.29 -26.32
CA CYS A 392 -15.51 8.80 -25.92
C CYS A 392 -14.53 7.68 -25.53
N LEU A 393 -15.01 6.63 -24.87
CA LEU A 393 -14.20 5.52 -24.34
C LEU A 393 -14.05 4.34 -25.32
N GLN A 394 -13.79 4.64 -26.60
CA GLN A 394 -13.38 3.64 -27.59
C GLN A 394 -11.86 3.46 -27.56
N VAL A 395 -11.37 2.22 -27.52
CA VAL A 395 -9.92 1.95 -27.41
C VAL A 395 -9.18 2.51 -28.62
N GLU A 396 -9.69 2.27 -29.83
CA GLU A 396 -9.10 2.78 -31.07
C GLU A 396 -9.40 4.29 -31.24
N PRO A 397 -8.38 5.16 -31.33
CA PRO A 397 -8.58 6.63 -31.44
C PRO A 397 -9.40 7.05 -32.67
N ALA A 398 -9.33 6.26 -33.74
CA ALA A 398 -10.10 6.49 -34.97
C ALA A 398 -11.61 6.30 -34.79
N GLU A 399 -12.05 5.53 -33.79
CA GLU A 399 -13.47 5.28 -33.50
C GLU A 399 -14.08 6.32 -32.54
N ARG A 400 -13.23 7.14 -31.90
CA ARG A 400 -13.67 8.25 -31.04
C ARG A 400 -14.15 9.43 -31.89
N PRO A 401 -15.17 10.19 -31.44
CA PRO A 401 -15.59 11.40 -32.13
C PRO A 401 -14.46 12.43 -32.16
N ASP A 402 -14.45 13.30 -33.16
CA ASP A 402 -13.68 14.53 -33.05
C ASP A 402 -14.36 15.55 -32.12
N ILE A 403 -13.71 16.70 -31.89
CA ILE A 403 -14.20 17.68 -30.94
C ILE A 403 -15.51 18.36 -31.37
N ASP A 404 -15.75 18.52 -32.68
CA ASP A 404 -16.98 19.11 -33.20
C ASP A 404 -18.15 18.13 -33.09
N GLU A 405 -17.90 16.86 -33.42
CA GLU A 405 -18.84 15.76 -33.22
C GLU A 405 -19.21 15.61 -31.74
N LEU A 406 -18.22 15.66 -30.83
CA LEU A 406 -18.47 15.57 -29.40
C LEU A 406 -19.31 16.75 -28.88
N ILE A 407 -19.02 17.97 -29.32
CA ILE A 407 -19.82 19.15 -28.97
C ILE A 407 -21.27 18.97 -29.43
N GLN A 408 -21.49 18.46 -30.65
CA GLN A 408 -22.83 18.21 -31.18
C GLN A 408 -23.57 17.16 -30.34
N LEU A 409 -22.91 16.06 -29.97
CA LEU A 409 -23.48 15.02 -29.11
C LEU A 409 -23.91 15.57 -27.74
N ILE A 410 -23.06 16.39 -27.12
CA ILE A 410 -23.36 17.03 -25.83
C ILE A 410 -24.57 17.98 -25.97
N GLN A 411 -24.61 18.80 -27.02
CA GLN A 411 -25.72 19.73 -27.25
C GLN A 411 -27.05 19.00 -27.47
N ASP A 412 -27.03 17.88 -28.19
CA ASP A 412 -28.24 17.09 -28.43
C ASP A 412 -28.72 16.39 -27.16
N ALA A 413 -27.81 15.87 -26.32
CA ALA A 413 -28.17 15.36 -25.00
C ALA A 413 -28.82 16.44 -24.11
N ILE A 414 -28.29 17.68 -24.10
CA ILE A 414 -28.90 18.80 -23.36
C ILE A 414 -30.32 19.08 -23.86
N LYS A 415 -30.55 19.08 -25.18
CA LYS A 415 -31.91 19.28 -25.75
C LYS A 415 -32.85 18.17 -25.30
N VAL A 416 -32.42 16.91 -25.34
CA VAL A 416 -33.19 15.75 -24.90
C VAL A 416 -33.56 15.91 -23.42
N ILE A 417 -32.60 16.21 -22.54
CA ILE A 417 -32.83 16.42 -21.10
C ILE A 417 -33.86 17.54 -20.86
N ILE A 418 -33.78 18.65 -21.60
CA ILE A 418 -34.75 19.76 -21.49
C ILE A 418 -36.16 19.31 -21.89
N VAL A 419 -36.31 18.63 -23.03
CA VAL A 419 -37.62 18.14 -23.50
C VAL A 419 -38.23 17.16 -22.49
N TYR A 420 -37.44 16.21 -21.98
CA TYR A 420 -37.90 15.28 -20.94
C TYR A 420 -38.32 15.99 -19.66
N THR A 421 -37.56 17.00 -19.20
CA THR A 421 -37.89 17.78 -18.00
C THR A 421 -39.21 18.56 -18.17
N VAL A 422 -39.42 19.17 -19.35
CA VAL A 422 -40.67 19.89 -19.65
C VAL A 422 -41.84 18.91 -19.74
N VAL A 423 -41.76 17.84 -20.54
CA VAL A 423 -42.86 16.89 -20.72
C VAL A 423 -43.26 16.18 -19.42
N THR A 424 -42.31 15.86 -18.56
CA THR A 424 -42.58 15.26 -17.23
C THR A 424 -43.15 16.28 -16.25
N GLY A 425 -42.70 17.54 -16.29
CA GLY A 425 -43.30 18.66 -15.55
C GLY A 425 -44.78 18.88 -15.88
N TRP A 426 -45.13 18.91 -17.18
CA TRP A 426 -46.52 19.02 -17.65
C TRP A 426 -47.38 17.80 -17.26
N LYS A 427 -46.80 16.60 -17.19
CA LYS A 427 -47.50 15.40 -16.67
C LYS A 427 -47.73 15.48 -15.16
N LYS A 428 -46.77 15.96 -14.36
CA LYS A 428 -46.92 16.18 -12.91
C LYS A 428 -47.99 17.25 -12.62
N GLU A 429 -48.01 18.36 -13.36
CA GLU A 429 -49.04 19.40 -13.21
C GLU A 429 -50.43 18.93 -13.65
N ARG A 430 -50.56 18.14 -14.73
CA ARG A 430 -51.85 17.51 -15.11
C ARG A 430 -52.34 16.49 -14.08
N ILE A 431 -51.45 15.71 -13.46
CA ILE A 431 -51.83 14.75 -12.40
C ILE A 431 -52.27 15.48 -11.13
N LEU A 432 -51.63 16.61 -10.79
CA LEU A 432 -52.08 17.51 -9.71
C LEU A 432 -53.43 18.19 -10.03
N HIS A 433 -53.67 18.61 -11.28
CA HIS A 433 -54.96 19.15 -11.72
C HIS A 433 -56.09 18.11 -11.76
N ILE A 434 -55.79 16.86 -12.15
CA ILE A 434 -56.77 15.75 -12.14
C ILE A 434 -57.11 15.37 -10.69
N ARG A 435 -56.14 15.36 -9.77
CA ARG A 435 -56.40 15.12 -8.35
C ARG A 435 -57.16 16.26 -7.66
N ALA A 436 -57.03 17.50 -8.12
CA ALA A 436 -57.81 18.64 -7.62
C ALA A 436 -59.27 18.63 -8.11
N ASN A 437 -59.55 18.10 -9.32
CA ASN A 437 -60.90 18.04 -9.89
C ASN A 437 -61.72 16.79 -9.51
N SER A 438 -61.09 15.75 -8.93
CA SER A 438 -61.81 14.56 -8.42
C SER A 438 -62.33 14.71 -6.98
N ALA A 439 -62.16 15.88 -6.35
CA ALA A 439 -62.59 16.15 -4.97
C ALA A 439 -63.83 17.08 -4.88
N ILE A 440 -64.59 17.23 -5.95
CA ILE A 440 -65.86 17.99 -5.96
C ILE A 440 -66.98 17.02 -6.31
N GLY A 441 -67.61 16.45 -5.28
CA GLY A 441 -68.85 15.70 -5.43
C GLY A 441 -69.02 14.54 -4.46
N ALA A 442 -69.20 14.81 -3.16
CA ALA A 442 -70.04 14.01 -2.29
C ALA A 442 -70.18 14.61 -0.87
N HIS A 443 -71.42 14.97 -0.57
CA HIS A 443 -72.07 15.04 0.75
C HIS A 443 -71.91 16.28 1.65
N PHE A 444 -72.97 17.08 1.52
CA PHE A 444 -73.68 17.94 2.46
C PHE A 444 -73.93 17.36 3.87
N VAL A 445 -74.14 18.32 4.79
CA VAL A 445 -74.83 18.31 6.10
C VAL A 445 -73.93 18.35 7.36
N ALA A 446 -73.75 19.60 7.84
CA ALA A 446 -73.99 20.16 9.19
C ALA A 446 -73.47 19.39 10.43
N THR A 447 -72.85 19.99 11.45
CA THR A 447 -73.13 21.27 12.14
C THR A 447 -71.89 21.77 12.91
N SER A 448 -71.90 23.08 13.20
CA SER A 448 -71.24 23.87 14.28
C SER A 448 -70.44 23.12 15.36
N GLU A 449 -69.30 23.61 15.88
CA GLU A 449 -69.12 24.90 16.58
C GLU A 449 -67.64 25.37 16.62
N ASP A 450 -67.55 26.62 17.02
CA ASP A 450 -66.50 27.62 17.14
C ASP A 450 -65.20 27.33 17.96
N VAL A 451 -64.14 28.01 17.49
CA VAL A 451 -63.20 28.90 18.19
C VAL A 451 -62.19 28.34 19.21
N ALA A 452 -60.92 28.40 18.76
CA ALA A 452 -59.68 28.88 19.40
C ALA A 452 -59.38 28.59 20.89
N SER A 453 -58.15 28.14 21.16
CA SER A 453 -57.20 28.81 22.07
C SER A 453 -55.83 28.10 22.19
N TYR A 454 -54.85 28.90 22.59
CA TYR A 454 -53.39 28.72 22.57
C TYR A 454 -52.77 27.72 23.58
N LYS A 455 -51.56 27.27 23.20
CA LYS A 455 -50.31 27.07 23.98
C LYS A 455 -50.16 25.92 25.02
N VAL A 456 -49.17 25.07 24.69
CA VAL A 456 -47.90 24.79 25.43
C VAL A 456 -47.90 23.77 26.60
N LEU A 457 -46.83 22.95 26.55
CA LEU A 457 -46.11 22.17 27.58
C LEU A 457 -46.57 20.74 27.90
N GLY A 458 -45.58 19.84 27.86
CA GLY A 458 -45.41 18.76 28.84
C GLY A 458 -45.55 17.33 28.32
N SER A 459 -44.44 16.70 27.96
CA SER A 459 -44.38 15.25 27.74
C SER A 459 -43.87 14.53 28.99
N ALA A 460 -44.72 13.69 29.60
CA ALA A 460 -44.30 12.61 30.49
C ALA A 460 -45.30 11.44 30.43
N GLY A 461 -44.85 10.31 29.88
CA GLY A 461 -45.04 8.96 30.43
C GLY A 461 -46.38 8.20 30.28
N ARG A 462 -46.22 6.91 29.89
CA ARG A 462 -47.08 5.72 30.11
C ARG A 462 -48.33 5.60 29.22
N LEU A 463 -48.88 4.42 28.93
CA LEU A 463 -48.47 3.01 28.73
C LEU A 463 -49.79 2.30 28.39
N HIS A 464 -49.74 1.35 27.46
CA HIS A 464 -50.62 0.18 27.31
C HIS A 464 -52.10 0.28 26.86
N GLY A 465 -52.44 -0.74 26.06
CA GLY A 465 -53.79 -1.31 25.88
C GLY A 465 -54.11 -1.54 24.40
N ALA A 466 -53.76 -2.69 23.80
CA ALA A 466 -54.59 -3.91 23.76
C ALA A 466 -55.77 -3.80 22.77
N ALA A 467 -56.22 -4.79 21.99
CA ALA A 467 -55.78 -6.14 21.66
C ALA A 467 -56.64 -6.63 20.47
N ASN A 468 -56.04 -7.46 19.62
CA ASN A 468 -56.50 -8.70 18.95
C ASN A 468 -58.02 -8.96 18.68
N PRO A 469 -58.38 -9.67 17.59
CA PRO A 469 -58.52 -11.13 17.72
C PRO A 469 -58.22 -12.05 16.49
N TYR A 470 -57.51 -13.14 16.79
CA TYR A 470 -57.81 -14.58 16.58
C TYR A 470 -57.75 -15.34 15.22
N HIS A 471 -56.79 -16.30 15.21
CA HIS A 471 -56.86 -17.76 14.87
C HIS A 471 -57.08 -18.19 13.39
N ALA A 472 -56.48 -19.28 12.83
CA ALA A 472 -55.90 -20.51 13.38
C ALA A 472 -55.17 -21.38 12.29
N LEU A 473 -54.05 -22.08 12.61
CA LEU A 473 -53.72 -23.55 12.48
C LEU A 473 -52.54 -23.83 11.50
N ARG A 474 -51.55 -24.74 11.68
CA ARG A 474 -51.20 -25.74 12.71
C ARG A 474 -49.75 -26.29 12.51
N ARG A 475 -49.00 -26.42 13.63
CA ARG A 475 -48.12 -27.51 14.15
C ARG A 475 -46.76 -27.93 13.51
N THR A 476 -45.73 -27.84 14.36
CA THR A 476 -44.37 -28.45 14.40
C THR A 476 -44.31 -29.81 15.11
N PRO A 477 -43.17 -30.54 15.04
CA PRO A 477 -42.61 -31.17 16.25
C PRO A 477 -41.07 -31.10 16.44
N ARG A 478 -40.69 -30.76 17.68
CA ARG A 478 -39.63 -31.31 18.57
C ARG A 478 -38.16 -31.48 18.10
N SER A 479 -37.30 -30.66 18.70
CA SER A 479 -35.83 -30.84 18.83
C SER A 479 -35.49 -31.66 20.10
N LEU A 480 -34.66 -32.69 19.96
CA LEU A 480 -34.01 -33.40 21.07
C LEU A 480 -32.62 -32.78 21.32
N ARG A 481 -32.45 -32.19 22.51
CA ARG A 481 -31.14 -31.79 23.05
C ARG A 481 -30.43 -33.02 23.64
N LEU A 482 -29.20 -33.28 23.22
CA LEU A 482 -28.27 -34.16 23.91
C LEU A 482 -27.07 -33.32 24.38
N SER A 483 -27.09 -33.00 25.68
CA SER A 483 -25.95 -32.48 26.41
C SER A 483 -24.96 -33.60 26.69
N ARG A 484 -23.71 -33.48 26.23
CA ARG A 484 -22.57 -34.19 26.84
C ARG A 484 -21.51 -33.16 27.23
N LYS A 485 -21.33 -33.03 28.54
CA LYS A 485 -20.19 -32.36 29.18
C LYS A 485 -18.96 -33.23 28.94
N PHE A 486 -17.93 -32.70 28.31
CA PHE A 486 -16.58 -33.25 28.40
C PHE A 486 -15.80 -32.44 29.43
N SER A 487 -15.56 -33.05 30.58
CA SER A 487 -14.58 -32.64 31.57
C SER A 487 -13.22 -33.21 31.18
N SER A 488 -12.26 -32.37 30.80
CA SER A 488 -10.85 -32.75 30.75
C SER A 488 -10.14 -32.16 31.96
N SER A 489 -10.05 -32.96 33.02
CA SER A 489 -9.11 -32.73 34.12
C SER A 489 -7.71 -33.09 33.62
N THR A 490 -6.94 -32.09 33.18
CA THR A 490 -5.52 -32.29 32.86
C THR A 490 -4.74 -32.22 34.17
N SER A 491 -4.24 -33.38 34.62
CA SER A 491 -3.28 -33.48 35.71
C SER A 491 -2.03 -32.68 35.37
N SER A 492 -1.81 -31.57 36.07
CA SER A 492 -0.61 -30.75 36.01
C SER A 492 0.57 -31.49 36.64
N GLN A 493 1.34 -32.21 35.82
CA GLN A 493 2.77 -32.38 36.08
C GLN A 493 3.48 -31.30 35.26
N SER A 494 3.68 -30.13 35.87
CA SER A 494 4.40 -29.01 35.26
C SER A 494 5.89 -29.32 35.22
N SER A 495 6.40 -29.71 34.06
CA SER A 495 7.78 -29.41 33.68
C SER A 495 7.96 -27.88 33.71
N PRO A 496 9.08 -27.33 34.21
CA PRO A 496 9.26 -25.88 34.31
C PRO A 496 9.29 -25.28 32.89
N SER A 497 8.28 -24.50 32.53
CA SER A 497 8.25 -23.77 31.26
C SER A 497 9.36 -22.72 31.27
N SER A 498 10.17 -22.68 30.22
CA SER A 498 11.17 -21.64 29.95
C SER A 498 10.57 -20.23 30.07
N ARG A 499 11.17 -19.38 30.90
CA ARG A 499 10.74 -17.99 31.12
C ARG A 499 11.63 -17.05 30.30
N ILE A 500 11.05 -16.19 29.46
CA ILE A 500 11.79 -15.14 28.74
C ILE A 500 11.74 -13.84 29.52
N SER A 501 12.91 -13.25 29.75
CA SER A 501 13.10 -11.90 30.24
C SER A 501 13.60 -10.99 29.11
N TYR A 502 13.27 -9.70 29.18
CA TYR A 502 13.55 -8.73 28.10
C TYR A 502 14.54 -7.68 28.58
N ARG A 503 15.51 -7.32 27.74
CA ARG A 503 16.48 -6.25 28.00
C ARG A 503 16.21 -5.12 27.02
N VAL A 504 15.84 -3.95 27.53
CA VAL A 504 15.33 -2.86 26.70
C VAL A 504 16.22 -1.63 26.81
N ALA A 505 16.49 -0.99 25.68
CA ALA A 505 17.09 0.34 25.65
C ALA A 505 16.49 1.20 24.55
N GLY A 506 16.28 2.48 24.85
CA GLY A 506 15.89 3.50 23.87
C GLY A 506 17.06 4.40 23.52
N SER A 507 17.15 4.85 22.27
CA SER A 507 18.07 5.91 21.85
C SER A 507 17.34 6.89 20.95
N CYS A 508 17.75 8.16 20.96
CA CYS A 508 17.11 9.18 20.14
C CYS A 508 18.06 10.31 19.70
N SER A 509 17.65 11.07 18.69
CA SER A 509 18.34 12.27 18.25
C SER A 509 17.37 13.24 17.59
N ALA A 510 17.14 14.39 18.24
CA ALA A 510 16.37 15.47 17.63
C ALA A 510 16.98 15.99 16.31
N LYS A 511 16.11 16.50 15.45
CA LYS A 511 16.38 17.17 14.18
C LYS A 511 17.32 18.35 14.41
N GLY A 512 18.32 18.49 13.53
CA GLY A 512 19.34 19.54 13.63
C GLY A 512 20.29 19.47 14.84
N ARG A 513 20.15 18.50 15.76
CA ARG A 513 21.08 18.28 16.88
C ARG A 513 22.13 17.22 16.54
N ARG A 514 23.31 17.34 17.16
CA ARG A 514 24.35 16.30 17.08
C ARG A 514 23.96 15.12 17.96
N PHE A 515 24.06 13.91 17.43
CA PHE A 515 23.85 12.70 18.20
C PHE A 515 25.05 12.43 19.12
N ASN A 516 24.77 12.17 20.40
CA ASN A 516 25.76 11.71 21.36
C ASN A 516 25.20 10.45 22.05
N PRO A 517 25.75 9.26 21.75
CA PRO A 517 25.31 7.99 22.35
C PRO A 517 25.21 8.05 23.87
N GLU A 518 26.17 8.71 24.53
CA GLU A 518 26.26 8.74 25.99
C GLU A 518 25.16 9.59 26.65
N LYS A 519 24.64 10.58 25.93
CA LYS A 519 23.61 11.48 26.46
C LYS A 519 22.22 11.07 26.04
N HIS A 520 22.08 10.42 24.90
CA HIS A 520 20.80 10.17 24.26
C HIS A 520 20.40 8.68 24.22
N THR A 521 21.05 7.82 25.01
CA THR A 521 20.66 6.40 25.15
C THR A 521 20.27 6.11 26.60
N TYR A 522 19.19 5.34 26.75
CA TYR A 522 18.47 5.11 27.99
C TYR A 522 18.24 3.61 28.18
N ASN A 523 18.85 3.01 29.20
CA ASN A 523 18.64 1.60 29.55
C ASN A 523 17.42 1.45 30.47
N PHE A 524 16.54 0.50 30.16
CA PHE A 524 15.43 0.12 31.02
C PHE A 524 15.82 -1.09 31.86
N GLU A 525 15.80 -0.89 33.17
CA GLU A 525 15.98 -1.93 34.18
C GLU A 525 14.70 -1.98 35.02
N PRO A 526 13.86 -3.02 34.89
CA PRO A 526 12.53 -3.06 35.52
C PRO A 526 12.56 -3.12 37.05
N THR A 527 13.71 -3.48 37.63
CA THR A 527 13.93 -3.48 39.09
C THR A 527 14.26 -2.10 39.66
N ILE A 528 14.69 -1.17 38.80
CA ILE A 528 15.09 0.20 39.19
C ILE A 528 14.10 1.23 38.66
N HIS A 529 13.58 1.02 37.46
CA HIS A 529 12.76 1.98 36.74
C HIS A 529 11.32 1.50 36.67
N GLU A 530 10.38 2.37 36.98
CA GLU A 530 8.96 2.13 36.65
C GLU A 530 8.74 2.28 35.15
N ALA A 531 9.24 3.38 34.58
CA ALA A 531 9.32 3.63 33.16
C ALA A 531 10.56 4.46 32.78
N ILE A 532 11.00 4.37 31.53
CA ILE A 532 11.98 5.28 30.92
C ILE A 532 11.36 6.01 29.71
N GLY A 533 11.98 7.11 29.28
CA GLY A 533 11.53 7.89 28.12
C GLY A 533 10.40 8.88 28.42
N VAL A 534 9.80 8.81 29.61
CA VAL A 534 8.65 9.63 30.03
C VAL A 534 8.85 10.22 31.44
N SER A 535 8.07 11.24 31.77
CA SER A 535 8.00 11.82 33.13
C SER A 535 6.64 11.52 33.76
N LEU A 536 6.62 10.72 34.82
CA LEU A 536 5.38 10.30 35.49
C LEU A 536 4.85 11.34 36.51
N ASP A 537 5.64 12.37 36.87
CA ASP A 537 5.28 13.41 37.85
C ASP A 537 4.56 14.62 37.22
N ASN A 538 3.48 15.10 37.86
CA ASN A 538 2.85 16.43 37.69
C ASN A 538 2.55 16.89 36.24
N ILE A 539 1.64 16.17 35.58
CA ILE A 539 1.24 16.42 34.18
C ILE A 539 0.44 17.73 34.02
N GLY A 540 -0.30 18.17 35.05
CA GLY A 540 -1.22 19.32 34.97
C GLY A 540 -0.65 20.73 35.08
N GLU A 541 0.68 20.92 35.21
CA GLU A 541 1.28 22.26 35.45
C GLU A 541 2.24 22.74 34.34
N GLY A 542 2.22 22.15 33.14
CA GLY A 542 3.10 22.59 32.03
C GLY A 542 4.62 22.44 32.27
N ARG A 543 5.03 21.92 33.44
CA ARG A 543 6.41 21.63 33.85
C ARG A 543 7.00 20.36 33.22
N SER A 544 6.16 19.53 32.58
CA SER A 544 6.53 18.26 31.92
C SER A 544 7.46 18.45 30.70
N ARG A 545 7.33 19.56 29.95
CA ARG A 545 8.10 19.81 28.71
C ARG A 545 9.62 19.83 28.91
N GLN A 546 10.11 20.22 30.09
CA GLN A 546 11.55 20.31 30.40
C GLN A 546 12.21 18.94 30.67
N LYS A 547 11.42 17.91 31.01
CA LYS A 547 11.92 16.57 31.33
C LYS A 547 11.87 15.61 30.13
N ARG A 548 11.40 16.06 28.96
CA ARG A 548 11.34 15.25 27.74
C ARG A 548 12.73 14.77 27.32
N PRO A 549 12.86 13.54 26.79
CA PRO A 549 14.08 13.11 26.13
C PRO A 549 14.48 14.06 24.99
N ALA A 550 15.75 14.04 24.60
CA ALA A 550 16.27 14.83 23.47
C ALA A 550 15.87 14.24 22.10
N SER A 551 14.64 13.73 21.99
CA SER A 551 14.06 13.09 20.82
C SER A 551 13.33 14.08 19.89
N GLY A 552 13.12 15.33 20.30
CA GLY A 552 12.39 16.31 19.49
C GLY A 552 10.89 16.06 19.54
N GLU A 553 10.26 16.00 18.37
CA GLU A 553 8.83 15.71 18.20
C GLU A 553 8.53 14.22 18.44
N ASP A 554 9.52 13.34 18.30
CA ASP A 554 9.43 11.92 18.64
C ASP A 554 9.37 11.66 20.15
N ALA A 555 8.70 10.57 20.52
CA ALA A 555 8.61 10.06 21.88
C ALA A 555 8.80 8.54 21.93
N PHE A 556 9.16 8.04 23.11
CA PHE A 556 9.18 6.61 23.39
C PHE A 556 8.94 6.35 24.88
N PHE A 557 8.54 5.12 25.20
CA PHE A 557 8.62 4.63 26.57
C PHE A 557 8.91 3.13 26.64
N ALA A 558 9.46 2.70 27.77
CA ALA A 558 9.43 1.30 28.21
C ALA A 558 9.08 1.28 29.69
N SER A 559 8.15 0.42 30.08
CA SER A 559 7.57 0.34 31.43
C SER A 559 7.33 -1.11 31.85
N ARG A 560 7.36 -1.36 33.15
CA ARG A 560 6.83 -2.60 33.73
C ARG A 560 5.29 -2.62 33.60
N VAL A 561 4.70 -3.82 33.59
CA VAL A 561 3.24 -4.00 33.58
C VAL A 561 2.74 -4.38 34.98
N GLY A 562 1.86 -3.56 35.53
CA GLY A 562 1.29 -3.69 36.85
C GLY A 562 2.22 -3.22 37.99
N ALA A 563 1.64 -3.09 39.18
CA ALA A 563 2.34 -2.65 40.39
C ALA A 563 3.34 -3.68 40.93
N VAL A 564 3.20 -4.96 40.58
CA VAL A 564 4.12 -6.04 40.95
C VAL A 564 4.88 -6.50 39.71
N ASP A 565 6.18 -6.70 39.82
CA ASP A 565 6.99 -7.20 38.70
C ASP A 565 6.61 -8.64 38.35
N THR A 566 5.84 -8.79 37.27
CA THR A 566 5.47 -10.09 36.69
C THR A 566 6.50 -10.57 35.66
N GLY A 567 7.45 -9.71 35.27
CA GLY A 567 8.34 -9.87 34.11
C GLY A 567 7.74 -9.44 32.77
N ALA A 568 6.47 -9.03 32.73
CA ALA A 568 5.86 -8.45 31.55
C ALA A 568 6.24 -6.97 31.40
N ILE A 569 6.46 -6.52 30.17
CA ILE A 569 6.83 -5.14 29.85
C ILE A 569 5.91 -4.56 28.78
N ALA A 570 5.66 -3.26 28.86
CA ALA A 570 4.99 -2.47 27.83
C ALA A 570 5.96 -1.43 27.29
N PHE A 571 5.93 -1.17 25.99
CA PHE A 571 6.85 -0.25 25.33
C PHE A 571 6.21 0.35 24.09
N ALA A 572 6.64 1.54 23.69
CA ALA A 572 6.17 2.16 22.45
C ALA A 572 7.16 3.20 21.92
N VAL A 573 7.06 3.46 20.63
CA VAL A 573 7.55 4.67 19.97
C VAL A 573 6.36 5.42 19.37
N ALA A 574 6.44 6.75 19.35
CA ALA A 574 5.47 7.62 18.73
C ALA A 574 6.19 8.77 18.03
N ASP A 575 5.78 9.10 16.81
CA ASP A 575 6.33 10.23 16.06
C ASP A 575 5.28 11.35 16.00
N GLY A 576 5.72 12.57 16.28
CA GLY A 576 4.87 13.76 16.34
C GLY A 576 4.75 14.39 14.95
N VAL A 577 3.53 14.61 14.48
CA VAL A 577 3.34 15.07 13.09
C VAL A 577 3.68 16.56 12.96
N GLY A 578 4.83 16.84 12.36
CA GLY A 578 5.42 18.19 12.26
C GLY A 578 4.56 19.25 11.57
N GLY A 579 3.59 18.88 10.74
CA GLY A 579 2.69 19.82 10.06
C GLY A 579 1.88 20.70 11.03
N TRP A 580 1.66 20.25 12.27
CA TRP A 580 0.96 21.03 13.30
C TRP A 580 1.75 22.26 13.77
N ALA A 581 3.07 22.29 13.57
CA ALA A 581 3.91 23.44 13.91
C ALA A 581 3.49 24.72 13.14
N GLU A 582 2.97 24.58 11.92
CA GLU A 582 2.45 25.70 11.11
C GLU A 582 1.25 26.40 11.77
N HIS A 583 0.49 25.65 12.57
CA HIS A 583 -0.65 26.14 13.34
C HIS A 583 -0.28 26.58 14.76
N LYS A 584 1.03 26.71 15.06
CA LYS A 584 1.58 27.04 16.40
C LYS A 584 1.23 26.01 17.48
N ILE A 585 1.05 24.77 17.07
CA ILE A 585 0.83 23.62 17.95
C ILE A 585 2.15 22.85 18.02
N ASP A 586 2.64 22.56 19.22
CA ASP A 586 3.87 21.79 19.43
C ASP A 586 3.60 20.31 19.11
N PRO A 587 4.15 19.73 18.02
CA PRO A 587 3.89 18.34 17.64
C PRO A 587 4.33 17.34 18.73
N ALA A 588 5.29 17.73 19.58
CA ALA A 588 5.76 16.93 20.69
C ALA A 588 4.72 16.77 21.82
N ASP A 589 3.68 17.61 21.89
CA ASP A 589 2.70 17.53 22.97
C ASP A 589 1.88 16.24 22.92
N VAL A 590 1.40 15.86 21.73
CA VAL A 590 0.58 14.63 21.56
C VAL A 590 1.43 13.37 21.68
N SER A 591 2.58 13.30 21.02
CA SER A 591 3.45 12.11 21.04
C SER A 591 4.00 11.80 22.44
N HIS A 592 4.53 12.80 23.14
CA HIS A 592 5.05 12.63 24.51
C HIS A 592 3.92 12.42 25.53
N GLY A 593 2.79 13.11 25.35
CA GLY A 593 1.59 12.89 26.16
C GLY A 593 1.10 11.45 26.05
N LEU A 594 0.97 10.94 24.83
CA LEU A 594 0.53 9.59 24.53
C LEU A 594 1.44 8.53 25.19
N CYS A 595 2.75 8.65 25.01
CA CYS A 595 3.72 7.75 25.66
C CYS A 595 3.64 7.82 27.19
N THR A 596 3.47 9.01 27.76
CA THR A 596 3.36 9.19 29.22
C THR A 596 2.12 8.52 29.78
N TYR A 597 0.95 8.75 29.18
CA TYR A 597 -0.30 8.13 29.62
C TYR A 597 -0.32 6.62 29.41
N MET A 598 0.22 6.11 28.30
CA MET A 598 0.38 4.67 28.10
C MET A 598 1.26 4.04 29.19
N ALA A 599 2.39 4.67 29.54
CA ALA A 599 3.22 4.18 30.63
C ALA A 599 2.48 4.13 31.98
N GLN A 600 1.70 5.17 32.31
CA GLN A 600 0.87 5.19 33.52
C GLN A 600 -0.16 4.06 33.55
N HIS A 601 -0.93 3.90 32.47
CA HIS A 601 -1.93 2.84 32.37
C HIS A 601 -1.31 1.45 32.49
N ALA A 602 -0.13 1.25 31.90
CA ALA A 602 0.62 -0.02 32.02
C ALA A 602 1.00 -0.32 33.48
N LEU A 603 1.35 0.68 34.27
CA LEU A 603 1.71 0.52 35.70
C LEU A 603 0.50 0.24 36.60
N THR A 604 -0.66 0.80 36.27
CA THR A 604 -1.89 0.69 37.08
C THR A 604 -2.75 -0.54 36.78
N GLU A 605 -2.42 -1.33 35.75
CA GLU A 605 -3.20 -2.51 35.37
C GLU A 605 -3.21 -3.57 36.50
N GLU A 606 -4.40 -4.06 36.89
CA GLU A 606 -4.54 -5.10 37.91
C GLU A 606 -4.06 -6.46 37.40
N ALA A 607 -3.22 -7.15 38.20
CA ALA A 607 -2.62 -8.44 37.84
C ALA A 607 -3.63 -9.62 37.74
N SER A 608 -4.92 -9.40 38.01
CA SER A 608 -5.97 -10.42 38.04
C SER A 608 -6.66 -10.57 36.68
N GLN A 609 -6.23 -11.59 35.93
CA GLN A 609 -6.98 -12.28 34.86
C GLN A 609 -7.25 -11.58 33.51
N ARG A 610 -6.91 -10.30 33.29
CA ARG A 610 -6.94 -9.69 31.93
C ARG A 610 -5.53 -9.39 31.41
N LYS A 611 -5.16 -10.03 30.31
CA LYS A 611 -3.88 -9.85 29.61
C LYS A 611 -3.89 -8.48 28.92
N LEU A 612 -3.20 -7.47 29.46
CA LEU A 612 -3.07 -6.14 28.84
C LEU A 612 -2.67 -6.28 27.37
N ARG A 613 -3.49 -5.74 26.46
CA ARG A 613 -3.24 -5.78 25.01
C ARG A 613 -2.70 -4.44 24.54
N PRO A 614 -1.77 -4.39 23.56
CA PRO A 614 -1.18 -3.13 23.08
C PRO A 614 -2.23 -2.18 22.47
N LYS A 615 -3.23 -2.71 21.76
CA LYS A 615 -4.32 -1.90 21.19
C LYS A 615 -5.22 -1.27 22.26
N GLU A 616 -5.48 -1.99 23.34
CA GLU A 616 -6.22 -1.46 24.49
C GLU A 616 -5.39 -0.40 25.23
N LEU A 617 -4.07 -0.62 25.36
CA LEU A 617 -3.15 0.35 25.94
C LEU A 617 -3.10 1.65 25.12
N LEU A 618 -3.01 1.53 23.79
CA LEU A 618 -3.06 2.67 22.87
C LEU A 618 -4.37 3.44 23.00
N GLN A 619 -5.51 2.73 23.11
CA GLN A 619 -6.81 3.36 23.32
C GLN A 619 -6.86 4.14 24.65
N LYS A 620 -6.47 3.52 25.77
CA LYS A 620 -6.44 4.18 27.09
C LYS A 620 -5.52 5.41 27.10
N GLY A 621 -4.37 5.30 26.45
CA GLY A 621 -3.43 6.41 26.26
C GLY A 621 -4.06 7.55 25.48
N TYR A 622 -4.65 7.25 24.32
CA TYR A 622 -5.31 8.24 23.46
C TYR A 622 -6.49 8.92 24.16
N ASP A 623 -7.34 8.17 24.85
CA ASP A 623 -8.46 8.72 25.61
C ASP A 623 -8.00 9.72 26.68
N SER A 624 -6.85 9.45 27.32
CA SER A 624 -6.26 10.32 28.33
C SER A 624 -5.65 11.59 27.72
N VAL A 625 -5.00 11.46 26.55
CA VAL A 625 -4.49 12.60 25.77
C VAL A 625 -5.63 13.51 25.31
N VAL A 626 -6.75 12.95 24.85
CA VAL A 626 -7.95 13.70 24.47
C VAL A 626 -8.61 14.40 25.67
N ALA A 627 -8.50 13.82 26.86
CA ALA A 627 -9.04 14.39 28.10
C ALA A 627 -8.12 15.45 28.74
N ASP A 628 -6.85 15.55 28.33
CA ASP A 628 -5.90 16.52 28.86
C ASP A 628 -6.12 17.90 28.21
N GLU A 629 -6.72 18.82 28.98
CA GLU A 629 -6.99 20.19 28.51
C GLU A 629 -5.71 20.99 28.16
N SER A 630 -4.53 20.54 28.62
CA SER A 630 -3.25 21.16 28.25
C SER A 630 -2.80 20.81 26.82
N ILE A 631 -3.31 19.72 26.24
CA ILE A 631 -3.03 19.26 24.88
C ILE A 631 -4.18 19.69 23.97
N THR A 632 -4.08 20.90 23.43
CA THR A 632 -5.19 21.51 22.70
C THR A 632 -5.44 20.93 21.30
N ALA A 633 -4.40 20.45 20.64
CA ALA A 633 -4.43 19.91 19.27
C ALA A 633 -3.13 19.18 18.94
N GLY A 634 -3.11 18.43 17.84
CA GLY A 634 -1.91 17.80 17.29
C GLY A 634 -2.20 16.43 16.67
N GLY A 635 -1.15 15.74 16.22
CA GLY A 635 -1.24 14.43 15.58
C GLY A 635 0.00 13.60 15.89
N THR A 636 -0.16 12.28 15.98
CA THR A 636 0.97 11.38 16.21
C THR A 636 0.74 10.00 15.59
N THR A 637 1.82 9.37 15.11
CA THR A 637 1.87 7.94 14.78
C THR A 637 2.28 7.15 16.02
N ALA A 638 2.00 5.84 16.07
CA ALA A 638 2.36 5.02 17.23
C ALA A 638 2.60 3.54 16.88
N SER A 639 3.69 2.97 17.40
CA SER A 639 3.94 1.54 17.45
C SER A 639 4.08 1.12 18.92
N VAL A 640 3.14 0.29 19.39
CA VAL A 640 2.99 -0.09 20.81
C VAL A 640 3.12 -1.60 20.96
N GLY A 641 3.84 -2.05 21.98
CA GLY A 641 4.04 -3.47 22.27
C GLY A 641 3.83 -3.85 23.72
N VAL A 642 3.35 -5.08 23.94
CA VAL A 642 3.32 -5.74 25.25
C VAL A 642 3.99 -7.10 25.11
N ALA A 643 5.04 -7.32 25.90
CA ALA A 643 5.81 -8.56 25.90
C ALA A 643 5.59 -9.34 27.21
N LEU A 644 5.30 -10.62 27.07
CA LEU A 644 5.08 -11.53 28.19
C LEU A 644 6.25 -12.49 28.40
N THR A 645 6.35 -13.02 29.60
CA THR A 645 7.38 -13.98 30.01
C THR A 645 7.33 -15.32 29.29
N SER A 646 6.27 -15.60 28.52
CA SER A 646 6.17 -16.74 27.62
C SER A 646 6.93 -16.57 26.30
N GLY A 647 7.55 -15.41 26.06
CA GLY A 647 8.11 -15.05 24.75
C GLY A 647 7.08 -14.47 23.77
N THR A 648 5.80 -14.46 24.15
CA THR A 648 4.75 -13.86 23.33
C THR A 648 4.83 -12.34 23.42
N VAL A 649 4.98 -11.68 22.28
CA VAL A 649 4.93 -10.22 22.16
C VAL A 649 3.80 -9.86 21.22
N GLU A 650 2.91 -8.97 21.63
CA GLU A 650 1.88 -8.44 20.75
C GLU A 650 2.19 -6.99 20.46
N LEU A 651 1.98 -6.57 19.21
CA LEU A 651 2.24 -5.24 18.71
C LEU A 651 0.97 -4.65 18.09
N ALA A 652 0.73 -3.37 18.31
CA ALA A 652 -0.27 -2.56 17.63
C ALA A 652 0.43 -1.38 16.95
N ASN A 653 0.35 -1.32 15.62
CA ASN A 653 0.95 -0.28 14.79
C ASN A 653 -0.15 0.64 14.25
N LEU A 654 0.06 1.95 14.27
CA LEU A 654 -0.76 2.96 13.60
C LEU A 654 0.17 4.01 12.98
N GLY A 655 0.14 4.15 11.66
CA GLY A 655 1.03 5.04 10.91
C GLY A 655 2.25 4.30 10.32
N ASP A 656 3.30 5.06 10.05
CA ASP A 656 4.57 4.63 9.43
C ASP A 656 5.73 4.45 10.42
N SER A 657 5.58 4.87 11.68
CA SER A 657 6.30 4.25 12.80
C SER A 657 6.11 2.72 12.76
N GLY A 658 7.11 1.96 13.21
CA GLY A 658 7.13 0.53 12.92
C GLY A 658 7.99 -0.32 13.84
N SER A 659 8.08 -1.62 13.49
CA SER A 659 8.84 -2.63 14.20
C SER A 659 9.48 -3.65 13.27
N VAL A 660 10.64 -4.19 13.66
CA VAL A 660 11.38 -5.23 12.93
C VAL A 660 11.97 -6.25 13.93
N LEU A 661 11.68 -7.53 13.72
CA LEU A 661 12.24 -8.65 14.48
C LEU A 661 13.41 -9.27 13.72
N PHE A 662 14.58 -9.27 14.35
CA PHE A 662 15.80 -9.90 13.85
C PHE A 662 16.11 -11.17 14.64
N ARG A 663 16.41 -12.24 13.90
CA ARG A 663 16.81 -13.55 14.44
C ARG A 663 17.94 -14.12 13.61
N LEU A 664 19.07 -14.41 14.25
CA LEU A 664 20.20 -15.14 13.65
C LEU A 664 20.66 -14.58 12.29
N GLY A 665 20.80 -13.26 12.21
CA GLY A 665 21.23 -12.60 10.97
C GLY A 665 20.17 -12.57 9.87
N ALA A 666 18.88 -12.76 10.19
CA ALA A 666 17.78 -12.59 9.26
C ALA A 666 16.67 -11.68 9.81
N VAL A 667 15.97 -10.97 8.90
CA VAL A 667 14.71 -10.30 9.20
C VAL A 667 13.61 -11.34 9.23
N HIS A 668 13.00 -11.55 10.39
CA HIS A 668 11.97 -12.59 10.59
C HIS A 668 10.56 -12.05 10.38
N GLN A 669 10.30 -10.84 10.88
CA GLN A 669 9.03 -10.14 10.72
C GLN A 669 9.25 -8.62 10.82
N TYR A 670 8.39 -7.84 10.18
CA TYR A 670 8.34 -6.38 10.32
C TYR A 670 6.91 -5.88 10.13
N SER A 671 6.59 -4.68 10.62
CA SER A 671 5.30 -4.04 10.40
C SER A 671 5.22 -3.39 9.01
N ALA A 672 4.07 -3.51 8.35
CA ALA A 672 3.79 -2.72 7.16
C ALA A 672 3.38 -1.30 7.56
N PRO A 673 3.89 -0.24 6.91
CA PRO A 673 3.46 1.13 7.17
C PRO A 673 1.99 1.33 6.79
N GLN A 674 1.26 2.12 7.57
CA GLN A 674 -0.12 2.51 7.30
C GLN A 674 -0.16 3.97 6.88
N THR A 675 -0.52 4.22 5.63
CA THR A 675 -0.53 5.56 5.02
C THR A 675 -1.79 5.75 4.19
N HIS A 676 -2.38 6.94 4.20
CA HIS A 676 -3.47 7.33 3.29
C HIS A 676 -2.94 7.64 1.88
N ALA A 677 -1.72 8.17 1.80
CA ALA A 677 -0.98 8.47 0.57
C ALA A 677 0.53 8.53 0.89
N PHE A 678 1.38 8.76 -0.13
CA PHE A 678 2.81 8.96 0.09
C PHE A 678 3.07 10.06 1.13
N ASN A 679 3.92 9.77 2.13
CA ASN A 679 4.25 10.67 3.23
C ASN A 679 3.02 11.22 3.98
N THR A 680 1.92 10.46 4.01
CA THR A 680 0.68 10.82 4.74
C THR A 680 0.27 9.63 5.62
N PRO A 681 0.89 9.46 6.80
CA PRO A 681 0.62 8.33 7.67
C PRO A 681 -0.77 8.40 8.29
N TYR A 682 -1.26 7.24 8.72
CA TYR A 682 -2.38 7.17 9.66
C TYR A 682 -1.94 7.81 10.97
N GLN A 683 -2.77 8.64 11.58
CA GLN A 683 -2.37 9.43 12.75
C GLN A 683 -3.52 9.64 13.75
N LEU A 684 -3.19 9.55 15.04
CA LEU A 684 -4.10 9.90 16.13
C LEU A 684 -4.17 11.41 16.28
N ASN A 685 -5.28 12.01 15.84
CA ASN A 685 -5.45 13.45 15.77
C ASN A 685 -6.32 14.03 16.88
N ILE A 686 -5.81 15.03 17.60
CA ILE A 686 -6.63 15.95 18.41
C ILE A 686 -6.94 17.17 17.55
N ILE A 687 -8.19 17.26 17.10
CA ILE A 687 -8.66 18.38 16.28
C ILE A 687 -9.65 19.23 17.10
N PRO A 688 -9.34 20.51 17.35
CA PRO A 688 -10.24 21.42 18.06
C PRO A 688 -11.61 21.50 17.38
N ARG A 689 -12.68 21.53 18.19
CA ARG A 689 -14.06 21.61 17.69
C ARG A 689 -14.28 22.75 16.70
N ARG A 690 -13.71 23.94 16.98
CA ARG A 690 -13.78 25.10 16.09
C ARG A 690 -13.14 24.84 14.72
N MET A 691 -12.03 24.10 14.69
CA MET A 691 -11.33 23.77 13.45
C MET A 691 -12.10 22.72 12.64
N ARG A 692 -12.74 21.76 13.32
CA ARG A 692 -13.64 20.77 12.72
C ARG A 692 -14.89 21.44 12.13
N GLU A 693 -15.54 22.32 12.90
CA GLU A 693 -16.69 23.10 12.43
C GLU A 693 -16.32 24.02 11.26
N GLN A 694 -15.15 24.65 11.30
CA GLN A 694 -14.65 25.46 10.19
C GLN A 694 -14.40 24.62 8.94
N ALA A 695 -13.69 23.49 9.04
CA ALA A 695 -13.45 22.62 7.89
C ALA A 695 -14.78 22.13 7.29
N HIS A 696 -15.72 21.69 8.13
CA HIS A 696 -17.04 21.25 7.68
C HIS A 696 -17.86 22.37 7.00
N MET A 697 -17.80 23.61 7.52
CA MET A 697 -18.46 24.76 6.90
C MET A 697 -17.87 25.14 5.53
N PHE A 698 -16.63 24.76 5.24
CA PHE A 698 -15.93 25.08 4.00
C PHE A 698 -15.59 23.83 3.14
N GLY A 699 -16.27 22.70 3.37
CA GLY A 699 -16.16 21.49 2.55
C GLY A 699 -14.89 20.65 2.75
N GLY A 700 -14.07 20.94 3.77
CA GLY A 700 -12.90 20.14 4.15
C GLY A 700 -13.23 19.06 5.18
N VAL A 701 -12.54 17.92 5.09
CA VAL A 701 -12.60 16.82 6.07
C VAL A 701 -11.17 16.51 6.51
N TYR A 702 -10.94 16.43 7.82
CA TYR A 702 -9.66 15.94 8.35
C TYR A 702 -9.67 14.42 8.39
N PHE A 703 -8.52 13.78 8.14
CA PHE A 703 -8.36 12.36 8.40
C PHE A 703 -8.47 12.12 9.92
N GLU A 704 -9.46 11.34 10.33
CA GLU A 704 -9.71 10.99 11.73
C GLU A 704 -9.48 9.49 11.93
N ASP A 705 -8.21 9.08 12.02
CA ASP A 705 -7.87 7.72 12.41
C ASP A 705 -8.01 7.55 13.93
N SER A 706 -8.23 6.32 14.35
CA SER A 706 -8.42 5.99 15.76
C SER A 706 -7.63 4.75 16.15
N PRO A 707 -7.46 4.48 17.45
CA PRO A 707 -6.74 3.28 17.90
C PRO A 707 -7.36 1.98 17.36
N ARG A 708 -8.64 2.00 16.95
CA ARG A 708 -9.32 0.85 16.32
C ARG A 708 -8.74 0.47 14.96
N ASP A 709 -8.09 1.40 14.28
CA ASP A 709 -7.52 1.25 12.94
C ASP A 709 -6.10 0.68 12.98
N ALA A 710 -5.52 0.56 14.18
CA ALA A 710 -4.21 -0.01 14.39
C ALA A 710 -4.15 -1.48 13.98
N ALA A 711 -3.14 -1.83 13.17
CA ALA A 711 -2.82 -3.19 12.75
C ALA A 711 -2.17 -3.96 13.90
N VAL A 712 -2.70 -5.15 14.22
CA VAL A 712 -2.21 -5.97 15.32
C VAL A 712 -1.43 -7.16 14.80
N SER A 713 -0.26 -7.42 15.39
CA SER A 713 0.54 -8.61 15.10
C SER A 713 1.04 -9.26 16.38
N THR A 714 1.19 -10.58 16.35
CA THR A 714 1.75 -11.35 17.48
C THR A 714 3.05 -11.99 17.04
N LEU A 715 4.12 -11.68 17.77
CA LEU A 715 5.44 -12.28 17.66
C LEU A 715 5.62 -13.34 18.74
N SER A 716 6.52 -14.28 18.46
CA SER A 716 7.08 -15.14 19.49
C SER A 716 8.60 -14.99 19.50
N MET A 717 9.08 -14.16 20.41
CA MET A 717 10.50 -13.98 20.64
C MET A 717 11.10 -15.21 21.33
N GLN A 718 12.37 -15.45 21.02
CA GLN A 718 13.20 -16.53 21.54
C GLN A 718 14.52 -15.93 22.07
N HIS A 719 15.27 -16.71 22.86
CA HIS A 719 16.58 -16.30 23.35
C HIS A 719 17.48 -15.82 22.20
N GLY A 720 18.04 -14.62 22.30
CA GLY A 720 18.93 -14.05 21.28
C GLY A 720 18.23 -13.29 20.16
N ASP A 721 16.90 -13.21 20.16
CA ASP A 721 16.17 -12.32 19.25
C ASP A 721 16.36 -10.85 19.62
N VAL A 722 16.34 -10.01 18.60
CA VAL A 722 16.40 -8.55 18.73
C VAL A 722 15.18 -7.95 18.04
N LEU A 723 14.26 -7.37 18.81
CA LEU A 723 13.14 -6.60 18.30
C LEU A 723 13.49 -5.11 18.34
N VAL A 724 13.33 -4.43 17.21
CA VAL A 724 13.53 -2.98 17.08
C VAL A 724 12.18 -2.33 16.82
N LEU A 725 11.82 -1.32 17.59
CA LEU A 725 10.73 -0.38 17.29
C LEU A 725 11.35 0.98 16.97
N ALA A 726 10.89 1.66 15.94
CA ALA A 726 11.46 2.96 15.57
C ALA A 726 10.42 3.88 14.90
N THR A 727 10.70 5.18 14.93
CA THR A 727 9.98 6.21 14.19
C THR A 727 10.39 6.25 12.71
N ASP A 728 9.65 6.99 11.89
CA ASP A 728 9.92 7.17 10.47
C ASP A 728 11.33 7.73 10.22
N GLY A 729 11.88 8.57 11.11
CA GLY A 729 13.25 9.06 11.03
C GLY A 729 14.33 7.97 10.91
N VAL A 730 14.06 6.75 11.40
CA VAL A 730 14.89 5.57 11.09
C VAL A 730 14.53 4.98 9.74
N PHE A 731 13.25 4.68 9.50
CA PHE A 731 12.80 3.92 8.32
C PHE A 731 12.90 4.69 7.00
N ASP A 732 12.88 6.01 7.04
CA ASP A 732 13.10 6.90 5.89
C ASP A 732 14.55 6.95 5.45
N ASN A 733 15.47 6.58 6.34
CA ASN A 733 16.91 6.68 6.14
C ASN A 733 17.62 5.31 6.05
N LEU A 734 17.09 4.29 6.73
CA LEU A 734 17.63 2.92 6.78
C LEU A 734 16.56 1.90 6.38
N ASN A 735 16.85 1.07 5.38
CA ASN A 735 15.99 -0.08 5.09
C ASN A 735 16.27 -1.25 6.07
N ASN A 736 15.41 -2.26 6.07
CA ASN A 736 15.55 -3.44 6.93
C ASN A 736 16.89 -4.18 6.76
N GLN A 737 17.52 -4.14 5.58
CA GLN A 737 18.84 -4.75 5.35
C GLN A 737 19.97 -3.93 5.96
N ASP A 738 19.87 -2.60 5.95
CA ASP A 738 20.82 -1.72 6.62
C ASP A 738 20.76 -1.94 8.14
N ILE A 739 19.56 -1.99 8.72
CA ILE A 739 19.37 -2.28 10.14
C ILE A 739 19.85 -3.70 10.47
N LEU A 740 19.58 -4.69 9.61
CA LEU A 740 20.07 -6.07 9.78
C LEU A 740 21.60 -6.12 9.84
N LYS A 741 22.30 -5.39 8.96
CA LYS A 741 23.77 -5.32 8.95
C LYS A 741 24.29 -4.71 10.25
N ILE A 742 23.66 -3.65 10.75
CA ILE A 742 24.03 -3.02 12.02
C ILE A 742 23.84 -4.00 13.18
N VAL A 743 22.65 -4.60 13.30
CA VAL A 743 22.34 -5.55 14.37
C VAL A 743 23.27 -6.75 14.31
N THR A 744 23.39 -7.41 13.15
CA THR A 744 24.25 -8.59 12.98
C THR A 744 25.71 -8.27 13.25
N GLY A 745 26.22 -7.17 12.72
CA GLY A 745 27.60 -6.74 12.92
C GLY A 745 27.90 -6.47 14.40
N ARG A 746 27.02 -5.80 15.13
CA ARG A 746 27.19 -5.55 16.57
C ARG A 746 27.04 -6.82 17.39
N MET A 747 26.05 -7.66 17.08
CA MET A 747 25.83 -8.94 17.78
C MET A 747 27.02 -9.87 17.63
N LEU A 748 27.61 -10.00 16.44
CA LEU A 748 28.82 -10.80 16.21
C LEU A 748 30.05 -10.16 16.86
N ALA A 749 30.24 -8.85 16.71
CA ALA A 749 31.42 -8.15 17.23
C ALA A 749 31.52 -8.18 18.76
N THR A 750 30.39 -8.17 19.47
CA THR A 750 30.38 -8.31 20.94
C THR A 750 30.43 -9.76 21.39
N GLY A 751 30.41 -10.73 20.47
CA GLY A 751 30.26 -12.15 20.78
C GLY A 751 28.89 -12.48 21.38
N ALA A 752 27.85 -11.67 21.14
CA ALA A 752 26.47 -11.95 21.54
C ALA A 752 25.83 -13.00 20.62
N TRP A 753 26.21 -12.97 19.35
CA TRP A 753 26.04 -14.06 18.39
C TRP A 753 27.41 -14.63 18.02
N LYS A 754 27.46 -15.91 17.65
CA LYS A 754 28.65 -16.64 17.20
C LYS A 754 28.35 -17.45 15.94
N GLU A 755 29.35 -17.68 15.10
CA GLU A 755 29.23 -18.61 13.97
C GLU A 755 29.45 -20.05 14.45
N SER A 756 28.56 -20.96 14.05
CA SER A 756 28.68 -22.39 14.35
C SER A 756 29.79 -23.03 13.53
N SER A 757 30.75 -23.65 14.21
CA SER A 757 31.91 -24.33 13.61
C SER A 757 31.55 -25.52 12.69
N LYS A 758 30.31 -26.03 12.76
CA LYS A 758 29.86 -27.17 11.96
C LYS A 758 29.19 -26.79 10.65
N ASN A 759 28.49 -25.65 10.59
CA ASN A 759 27.57 -25.31 9.49
C ASN A 759 27.63 -23.84 9.04
N ALA A 760 28.56 -23.02 9.55
CA ALA A 760 28.64 -21.57 9.30
C ALA A 760 27.35 -20.77 9.66
N ALA A 761 26.45 -21.35 10.46
CA ALA A 761 25.20 -20.71 10.85
C ALA A 761 25.36 -19.88 12.12
N ILE A 762 24.77 -18.70 12.18
CA ILE A 762 24.80 -17.80 13.34
C ILE A 762 23.93 -18.39 14.46
N CYS A 763 24.42 -18.40 15.70
CA CYS A 763 23.66 -18.76 16.90
C CYS A 763 23.97 -17.80 18.08
N PRO A 764 23.13 -17.72 19.13
CA PRO A 764 23.42 -16.93 20.31
C PRO A 764 24.58 -17.54 21.09
N SER A 765 25.34 -16.64 21.69
CA SER A 765 26.43 -17.01 22.57
C SER A 765 25.93 -17.32 23.98
N GLU A 766 26.69 -18.17 24.67
CA GLU A 766 26.48 -18.49 26.09
C GLU A 766 26.71 -17.24 26.96
N GLU A 767 27.49 -16.28 26.45
CA GLU A 767 27.76 -15.00 27.12
C GLU A 767 26.68 -13.95 26.91
N LEU A 768 25.65 -14.21 26.06
CA LEU A 768 24.64 -13.21 25.71
C LEU A 768 23.99 -12.58 26.95
N GLN A 769 23.61 -13.39 27.94
CA GLN A 769 23.00 -12.90 29.16
C GLN A 769 23.93 -11.94 29.91
N ALA A 770 25.23 -12.24 30.00
CA ALA A 770 26.21 -11.39 30.66
C ALA A 770 26.43 -10.07 29.91
N LEU A 771 26.42 -10.08 28.58
CA LEU A 771 26.61 -8.91 27.73
C LEU A 771 25.46 -7.88 27.83
N THR A 772 24.27 -8.33 28.22
CA THR A 772 23.11 -7.45 28.44
C THR A 772 23.10 -6.75 29.80
N GLN A 773 23.97 -7.16 30.73
CA GLN A 773 24.08 -6.58 32.07
C GLN A 773 24.97 -5.33 32.09
N PRO A 774 24.77 -4.38 33.02
CA PRO A 774 25.64 -3.22 33.18
C PRO A 774 27.13 -3.62 33.32
N GLY A 775 27.97 -3.13 32.40
CA GLY A 775 29.41 -3.43 32.38
C GLY A 775 29.79 -4.75 31.69
N GLY A 776 28.82 -5.48 31.14
CA GLY A 776 29.04 -6.75 30.43
C GLY A 776 30.02 -6.61 29.24
N LEU A 777 29.99 -5.46 28.56
CA LEU A 777 30.85 -5.18 27.39
C LEU A 777 32.31 -4.82 27.74
N HIS A 778 32.64 -4.50 29.00
CA HIS A 778 34.01 -4.11 29.40
C HIS A 778 34.93 -5.30 29.70
N ARG A 779 34.38 -6.50 29.90
CA ARG A 779 35.13 -7.65 30.43
C ARG A 779 35.95 -8.42 29.38
N GLN A 780 35.95 -7.98 28.12
CA GLN A 780 36.57 -8.68 26.97
C GLN A 780 37.79 -7.98 26.33
N THR A 781 38.40 -6.96 26.94
CA THR A 781 39.74 -6.50 26.51
C THR A 781 40.82 -7.37 27.16
N PRO A 782 41.66 -8.11 26.41
CA PRO A 782 42.79 -8.83 26.99
C PRO A 782 43.77 -7.81 27.59
N SER A 783 44.00 -7.92 28.90
CA SER A 783 45.02 -7.14 29.59
C SER A 783 46.41 -7.53 29.09
N SER A 784 47.13 -6.56 28.50
CA SER A 784 48.58 -6.65 28.32
C SER A 784 49.27 -6.51 29.69
N PRO A 785 50.40 -7.20 29.95
CA PRO A 785 51.01 -7.21 31.27
C PRO A 785 51.91 -5.99 31.53
N SER A 786 51.80 -5.47 32.76
CA SER A 786 52.76 -4.64 33.53
C SER A 786 52.96 -3.15 33.15
N SER A 787 52.67 -2.24 34.09
CA SER A 787 53.69 -1.70 35.03
C SER A 787 53.11 -0.72 36.08
N SER A 788 53.45 -0.99 37.35
CA SER A 788 53.52 -0.13 38.55
C SER A 788 52.25 0.43 39.25
N PRO A 789 52.21 0.42 40.61
CA PRO A 789 51.07 0.88 41.39
C PRO A 789 51.27 2.32 41.89
N SER A 790 50.28 3.18 41.71
CA SER A 790 50.17 4.41 42.50
C SER A 790 48.73 4.62 42.95
N SER A 791 48.58 4.53 44.26
CA SER A 791 47.40 4.82 45.07
C SER A 791 46.82 6.21 44.83
N THR A 792 45.51 6.32 44.62
CA THR A 792 44.61 7.09 45.51
C THR A 792 43.15 6.68 45.23
N SER A 793 42.50 6.07 46.22
CA SER A 793 41.09 5.72 46.18
C SER A 793 40.23 6.97 46.39
N ILE A 794 39.56 7.43 45.34
CA ILE A 794 38.41 8.33 45.44
C ILE A 794 37.15 7.46 45.29
N PRO A 795 36.17 7.53 46.22
CA PRO A 795 34.93 6.78 46.08
C PRO A 795 34.16 7.27 44.84
N PRO A 796 33.60 6.39 43.99
CA PRO A 796 32.89 6.82 42.80
C PRO A 796 31.56 7.46 43.19
N THR A 797 31.36 8.70 42.74
CA THR A 797 30.09 9.43 42.80
C THR A 797 29.01 8.75 41.92
N PRO A 798 27.72 8.76 42.32
CA PRO A 798 26.67 7.89 41.75
C PRO A 798 26.03 8.39 40.44
N HIS A 799 26.77 9.00 39.50
CA HIS A 799 26.17 9.65 38.31
C HIS A 799 26.78 9.33 36.93
N HIS A 800 27.45 8.19 36.74
CA HIS A 800 27.84 7.76 35.39
C HIS A 800 26.75 6.88 34.73
N LYS A 801 26.04 7.43 33.74
CA LYS A 801 25.08 6.69 32.89
C LYS A 801 25.83 5.59 32.12
N SER A 802 25.47 4.33 32.36
CA SER A 802 26.18 3.13 31.89
C SER A 802 25.77 2.71 30.47
N HIS A 803 26.51 3.16 29.44
CA HIS A 803 26.33 2.74 28.03
C HIS A 803 26.95 1.38 27.71
N HIS A 804 27.09 0.51 28.71
CA HIS A 804 27.91 -0.69 28.64
C HIS A 804 27.08 -1.98 28.58
N THR A 805 25.90 -1.90 27.96
CA THR A 805 25.02 -3.05 27.72
C THR A 805 24.81 -3.25 26.22
N LEU A 806 24.58 -4.50 25.82
CA LEU A 806 24.36 -4.86 24.41
C LEU A 806 23.19 -4.11 23.77
N GLN A 807 22.03 -4.05 24.44
CA GLN A 807 20.83 -3.38 23.96
C GLN A 807 21.04 -1.86 23.77
N ALA A 808 21.81 -1.20 24.64
CA ALA A 808 22.13 0.21 24.49
C ALA A 808 23.08 0.45 23.31
N LEU A 809 24.08 -0.42 23.13
CA LEU A 809 24.98 -0.36 21.97
C LEU A 809 24.21 -0.52 20.66
N LEU A 810 23.25 -1.45 20.60
CA LEU A 810 22.39 -1.67 19.44
C LEU A 810 21.52 -0.44 19.15
N ALA A 811 20.80 0.07 20.15
CA ALA A 811 19.95 1.24 20.00
C ALA A 811 20.74 2.47 19.53
N ALA A 812 21.90 2.72 20.15
CA ALA A 812 22.76 3.83 19.76
C ALA A 812 23.37 3.66 18.37
N SER A 813 23.70 2.43 17.96
CA SER A 813 24.22 2.17 16.61
C SER A 813 23.17 2.43 15.54
N ILE A 814 21.92 2.00 15.77
CA ILE A 814 20.82 2.22 14.81
C ILE A 814 20.53 3.72 14.65
N VAL A 815 20.37 4.45 15.77
CA VAL A 815 20.10 5.90 15.73
C VAL A 815 21.29 6.67 15.16
N GLY A 816 22.52 6.27 15.48
CA GLY A 816 23.73 6.90 14.95
C GLY A 816 23.84 6.77 13.43
N GLU A 817 23.61 5.56 12.90
CA GLU A 817 23.64 5.32 11.45
C GLU A 817 22.47 6.00 10.73
N ALA A 818 21.27 6.00 11.31
CA ALA A 818 20.12 6.74 10.78
C ALA A 818 20.41 8.24 10.75
N LYS A 819 21.08 8.78 11.79
CA LYS A 819 21.46 10.20 11.85
C LYS A 819 22.53 10.57 10.83
N LEU A 820 23.48 9.67 10.56
CA LEU A 820 24.48 9.87 9.52
C LEU A 820 23.86 9.81 8.13
N ALA A 821 22.99 8.82 7.88
CA ALA A 821 22.27 8.67 6.62
C ALA A 821 21.33 9.85 6.35
N SER A 822 20.65 10.38 7.38
CA SER A 822 19.69 11.49 7.21
C SER A 822 20.29 12.80 6.74
N VAL A 823 21.58 13.01 6.98
CA VAL A 823 22.31 14.22 6.51
C VAL A 823 23.21 13.94 5.31
N ASP A 824 23.25 12.71 4.82
CA ASP A 824 24.05 12.33 3.66
C ASP A 824 23.27 12.57 2.37
N MET A 825 23.61 13.66 1.68
CA MET A 825 22.98 14.04 0.42
C MET A 825 23.37 13.14 -0.77
N ARG A 826 24.36 12.24 -0.60
CA ARG A 826 24.83 11.33 -1.66
C ARG A 826 24.22 9.94 -1.56
N ARG A 827 23.57 9.62 -0.45
CA ARG A 827 22.95 8.32 -0.20
C ARG A 827 21.43 8.47 -0.23
N ASP A 828 20.79 7.93 -1.26
CA ASP A 828 19.33 7.86 -1.29
C ASP A 828 18.81 6.85 -0.27
N GLY A 829 18.16 7.38 0.78
CA GLY A 829 17.42 6.60 1.76
C GLY A 829 16.14 5.99 1.18
N PRO A 830 15.48 5.08 1.91
CA PRO A 830 14.16 4.55 1.53
C PRO A 830 13.15 5.62 1.17
N PHE A 831 13.08 6.71 1.93
CA PHE A 831 12.17 7.83 1.64
C PHE A 831 12.45 8.44 0.27
N ALA A 832 13.73 8.73 -0.03
CA ALA A 832 14.13 9.31 -1.31
C ALA A 832 13.75 8.41 -2.48
N LYS A 833 13.98 7.10 -2.36
CA LYS A 833 13.62 6.12 -3.39
C LYS A 833 12.11 6.02 -3.60
N GLU A 834 11.35 6.03 -2.51
CA GLU A 834 9.89 5.98 -2.60
C GLU A 834 9.32 7.31 -3.13
N ALA A 835 9.90 8.45 -2.74
CA ALA A 835 9.59 9.76 -3.32
C ALA A 835 9.83 9.77 -4.83
N GLN A 836 10.98 9.28 -5.30
CA GLN A 836 11.27 9.14 -6.73
C GLN A 836 10.29 8.19 -7.43
N ARG A 837 9.74 7.18 -6.74
CA ARG A 837 8.77 6.26 -7.32
C ARG A 837 7.38 6.87 -7.47
N TYR A 838 6.92 7.59 -6.45
CA TYR A 838 5.63 8.30 -6.50
C TYR A 838 5.69 9.54 -7.39
N TYR A 839 6.87 10.16 -7.46
CA TYR A 839 7.12 11.41 -8.14
C TYR A 839 8.36 11.28 -9.04
N PRO A 840 8.30 10.51 -10.15
CA PRO A 840 9.45 10.24 -11.02
C PRO A 840 10.09 11.49 -11.65
N GLY A 841 9.36 12.61 -11.73
CA GLY A 841 9.90 13.91 -12.14
C GLY A 841 10.49 14.77 -11.00
N HIS A 842 10.44 14.31 -9.75
CA HIS A 842 10.97 15.02 -8.59
C HIS A 842 12.30 14.44 -8.12
N TRP A 843 13.37 15.23 -8.24
CA TRP A 843 14.72 14.84 -7.83
C TRP A 843 14.95 15.00 -6.31
N TYR A 844 14.19 14.27 -5.49
CA TYR A 844 14.52 14.10 -4.08
C TYR A 844 15.67 13.09 -3.97
N ARG A 845 16.84 13.54 -3.52
CA ARG A 845 18.05 12.73 -3.30
C ARG A 845 18.57 12.91 -1.88
N GLY A 846 19.27 11.90 -1.38
CA GLY A 846 19.87 11.91 -0.05
C GLY A 846 18.97 11.37 1.06
N GLY A 847 19.39 11.58 2.31
CA GLY A 847 18.60 11.26 3.49
C GLY A 847 17.53 12.30 3.85
N LYS A 848 16.50 11.87 4.58
CA LYS A 848 15.45 12.74 5.15
C LYS A 848 15.89 13.19 6.53
N VAL A 849 16.18 14.49 6.67
CA VAL A 849 16.57 15.10 7.95
C VAL A 849 15.36 15.16 8.88
N ASP A 850 15.35 14.30 9.90
CA ASP A 850 14.24 14.19 10.83
C ASP A 850 14.64 14.05 12.31
N ASP A 851 13.64 14.07 13.18
CA ASP A 851 13.71 13.50 14.53
C ASP A 851 13.85 11.98 14.43
N ILE A 852 14.65 11.37 15.29
CA ILE A 852 14.97 9.94 15.19
C ILE A 852 14.83 9.30 16.56
N CYS A 853 14.02 8.26 16.68
CA CYS A 853 13.88 7.49 17.90
C CYS A 853 13.80 5.98 17.63
N ALA A 854 14.49 5.19 18.44
CA ALA A 854 14.44 3.73 18.39
C ALA A 854 14.47 3.09 19.77
N LEU A 855 13.67 2.04 19.96
CA LEU A 855 13.69 1.11 21.08
C LEU A 855 14.19 -0.26 20.62
N VAL A 856 15.15 -0.83 21.34
CA VAL A 856 15.69 -2.16 21.10
C VAL A 856 15.37 -3.06 22.28
N ILE A 857 14.79 -4.22 22.00
CA ILE A 857 14.41 -5.25 22.95
C ILE A 857 15.16 -6.53 22.61
N VAL A 858 16.02 -7.00 23.51
CA VAL A 858 16.74 -8.28 23.39
C VAL A 858 16.06 -9.30 24.30
N ALA A 859 15.66 -10.45 23.73
CA ALA A 859 15.03 -11.53 24.50
C ALA A 859 16.09 -12.49 25.07
N ILE A 860 15.97 -12.77 26.37
CA ILE A 860 16.84 -13.65 27.13
C ILE A 860 15.98 -14.68 27.85
N GLU A 861 16.09 -15.94 27.48
CA GLU A 861 15.46 -17.02 28.25
C GLU A 861 16.27 -17.34 29.52
N ASP A 862 15.56 -17.34 30.65
CA ASP A 862 16.09 -17.59 32.00
C ASP A 862 16.31 -19.10 32.20
N ASN A 863 17.47 -19.49 32.75
CA ASN A 863 17.85 -20.89 33.08
C ASN A 863 18.09 -21.85 31.91
N ILE A 864 18.51 -21.39 30.73
CA ILE A 864 18.91 -22.32 29.65
C ILE A 864 20.25 -23.02 29.99
N ASP A 865 20.32 -24.35 29.82
CA ASP A 865 21.61 -25.04 29.59
C ASP A 865 22.16 -24.54 28.24
N PRO A 866 23.30 -23.83 28.20
CA PRO A 866 23.82 -23.18 27.00
C PRO A 866 23.97 -24.11 25.78
N ARG A 867 24.06 -25.43 26.00
CA ARG A 867 24.09 -26.45 24.95
C ARG A 867 22.75 -26.62 24.22
N VAL A 868 21.63 -26.37 24.88
CA VAL A 868 20.25 -26.48 24.34
C VAL A 868 19.78 -25.15 23.71
N ALA A 869 20.31 -24.00 24.15
CA ALA A 869 19.97 -22.67 23.63
C ALA A 869 20.15 -22.58 22.10
N SER A 870 21.31 -23.01 21.60
CA SER A 870 21.66 -22.91 20.17
C SER A 870 20.80 -23.79 19.27
N GLU A 871 20.24 -24.85 19.84
CA GLU A 871 19.42 -25.84 19.13
C GLU A 871 17.97 -25.33 19.01
N LEU A 872 17.39 -24.80 20.10
CA LEU A 872 16.02 -24.27 20.13
C LEU A 872 15.73 -23.18 19.08
N LEU A 873 16.71 -22.39 18.64
CA LEU A 873 16.49 -21.32 17.65
C LEU A 873 16.16 -21.78 16.24
N TYR A 874 16.54 -23.02 15.91
CA TYR A 874 16.20 -23.61 14.62
C TYR A 874 14.79 -24.23 14.64
N THR A 875 14.05 -24.04 15.74
CA THR A 875 12.64 -24.41 15.86
C THR A 875 11.71 -23.21 15.70
N GLY A 876 10.44 -23.50 15.43
CA GLY A 876 9.48 -22.57 14.87
C GLY A 876 9.75 -22.32 13.38
N SER A 877 9.49 -21.08 12.96
CA SER A 877 9.60 -20.67 11.56
C SER A 877 11.05 -20.41 11.15
N SER A 878 11.53 -21.08 10.10
CA SER A 878 12.81 -20.71 9.48
C SER A 878 12.67 -19.48 8.57
N PRO A 879 13.77 -18.73 8.33
CA PRO A 879 13.86 -17.84 7.17
C PRO A 879 13.84 -18.63 5.85
N ALA A 880 13.80 -17.92 4.72
CA ALA A 880 13.96 -18.53 3.40
C ALA A 880 15.37 -19.12 3.29
N TRP A 881 15.48 -20.38 2.92
CA TRP A 881 16.74 -21.05 2.66
C TRP A 881 16.90 -21.30 1.18
N THR A 882 18.03 -20.87 0.63
CA THR A 882 18.41 -21.16 -0.75
C THR A 882 18.69 -22.64 -0.91
N CYS A 883 18.12 -23.25 -1.95
CA CYS A 883 18.43 -24.63 -2.33
C CYS A 883 19.87 -24.69 -2.84
N VAL A 884 20.70 -25.57 -2.27
CA VAL A 884 22.11 -25.71 -2.62
C VAL A 884 22.26 -26.31 -4.02
N SER A 885 21.38 -27.26 -4.38
CA SER A 885 21.42 -27.89 -5.71
C SER A 885 21.11 -26.91 -6.86
N ASP A 886 20.26 -25.91 -6.60
CA ASP A 886 19.93 -24.86 -7.54
C ASP A 886 19.56 -23.56 -6.79
N PRO A 887 20.51 -22.62 -6.66
CA PRO A 887 20.33 -21.40 -5.87
C PRO A 887 19.24 -20.44 -6.35
N ARG A 888 18.67 -20.69 -7.52
CA ARG A 888 17.52 -19.94 -8.05
C ARG A 888 16.23 -20.22 -7.26
N PHE A 889 16.20 -21.30 -6.48
CA PHE A 889 15.06 -21.72 -5.69
C PHE A 889 15.32 -21.60 -4.20
N CYS A 890 14.27 -21.30 -3.43
CA CYS A 890 14.34 -21.29 -1.98
C CYS A 890 13.18 -22.07 -1.35
N TYR A 891 13.31 -22.41 -0.08
CA TYR A 891 12.30 -23.12 0.68
C TYR A 891 12.25 -22.64 2.12
N PHE A 892 11.12 -22.89 2.77
CA PHE A 892 10.84 -22.48 4.13
C PHE A 892 10.51 -23.71 4.96
N LEU A 893 10.99 -23.74 6.21
CA LEU A 893 10.70 -24.79 7.16
C LEU A 893 9.87 -24.28 8.33
N TYR A 894 9.12 -25.19 8.93
CA TYR A 894 8.63 -25.05 10.29
C TYR A 894 9.00 -26.30 11.06
N ILE A 895 9.82 -26.15 12.10
CA ILE A 895 10.21 -27.25 12.99
C ILE A 895 9.50 -27.04 14.32
N PRO A 896 8.75 -28.01 14.87
CA PRO A 896 8.00 -27.79 16.10
C PRO A 896 8.96 -27.50 17.27
N ARG A 897 8.55 -26.64 18.20
CA ARG A 897 9.44 -26.15 19.28
C ARG A 897 9.94 -27.25 20.19
N ASN A 898 9.17 -28.32 20.32
CA ASN A 898 9.53 -29.48 21.11
C ASN A 898 10.58 -30.38 20.44
N TYR A 899 11.05 -30.10 19.21
CA TYR A 899 11.97 -30.97 18.45
C TYR A 899 13.17 -31.48 19.26
N TYR A 900 13.84 -30.60 20.01
CA TYR A 900 15.02 -30.96 20.82
C TYR A 900 14.65 -31.55 22.19
N THR A 901 13.42 -31.33 22.66
CA THR A 901 12.91 -31.88 23.92
C THR A 901 12.18 -33.21 23.73
N LEU A 902 11.98 -33.67 22.49
CA LEU A 902 11.39 -34.98 22.21
C LEU A 902 12.28 -36.10 22.76
N PRO A 903 11.72 -37.18 23.33
CA PRO A 903 12.48 -38.29 23.91
C PRO A 903 13.56 -38.81 22.95
N ALA A 904 14.75 -39.10 23.48
CA ALA A 904 15.82 -39.72 22.72
C ALA A 904 15.44 -41.18 22.44
N THR A 905 15.02 -41.47 21.21
CA THR A 905 14.55 -42.76 20.64
C THR A 905 13.08 -43.15 20.92
N PRO A 906 12.33 -43.68 19.92
CA PRO A 906 12.56 -43.72 18.46
C PRO A 906 11.65 -42.75 17.68
N GLN A 907 11.19 -41.65 18.28
CA GLN A 907 10.23 -40.76 17.61
C GLN A 907 10.93 -39.81 16.62
N SER A 908 10.85 -40.14 15.32
CA SER A 908 11.10 -39.22 14.22
C SER A 908 9.84 -38.37 13.94
N LEU A 909 10.05 -37.12 13.57
CA LEU A 909 9.00 -36.22 13.12
C LEU A 909 8.59 -36.55 11.69
N ASN A 910 7.29 -36.64 11.46
CA ASN A 910 6.75 -36.75 10.12
C ASN A 910 6.87 -35.41 9.37
N LEU A 911 7.11 -35.46 8.06
CA LEU A 911 7.21 -34.27 7.21
C LEU A 911 5.91 -34.03 6.43
N ILE A 912 5.48 -32.76 6.38
CA ILE A 912 4.44 -32.27 5.48
C ILE A 912 5.06 -31.27 4.50
N VAL A 913 4.83 -31.50 3.20
CA VAL A 913 5.30 -30.65 2.12
C VAL A 913 4.11 -29.86 1.54
N LEU A 914 4.26 -28.54 1.47
CA LEU A 914 3.20 -27.59 1.13
C LEU A 914 3.53 -26.81 -0.15
N ILE A 915 2.93 -27.19 -1.27
CA ILE A 915 3.19 -26.58 -2.59
C ILE A 915 2.21 -25.43 -2.85
N HIS A 916 2.73 -24.21 -3.03
CA HIS A 916 1.91 -23.03 -3.28
C HIS A 916 1.10 -23.10 -4.60
N GLY A 917 0.00 -22.36 -4.64
CA GLY A 917 -0.77 -22.11 -5.88
C GLY A 917 -0.10 -21.11 -6.83
N SER A 918 -0.85 -20.66 -7.85
CA SER A 918 -0.34 -19.72 -8.87
C SER A 918 0.10 -18.36 -8.28
N GLY A 919 -0.46 -17.95 -7.14
CA GLY A 919 -0.11 -16.71 -6.44
C GLY A 919 1.19 -16.75 -5.62
N ARG A 920 1.95 -17.86 -5.64
CA ARG A 920 3.30 -17.99 -5.08
C ARG A 920 3.44 -17.51 -3.61
N ASN A 921 2.55 -17.95 -2.72
CA ASN A 921 2.58 -17.56 -1.30
C ASN A 921 2.87 -18.73 -0.33
N PRO A 922 4.09 -19.30 -0.35
CA PRO A 922 4.46 -20.39 0.55
C PRO A 922 4.56 -19.96 2.02
N TYR A 923 4.82 -18.68 2.30
CA TYR A 923 4.91 -18.15 3.65
C TYR A 923 3.57 -18.24 4.38
N THR A 924 2.49 -17.73 3.75
CA THR A 924 1.14 -17.81 4.33
C THR A 924 0.71 -19.26 4.50
N LEU A 925 0.95 -20.11 3.51
CA LEU A 925 0.56 -21.53 3.59
C LEU A 925 1.25 -22.27 4.75
N ARG A 926 2.56 -22.08 4.92
CA ARG A 926 3.31 -22.63 6.07
C ARG A 926 2.79 -22.10 7.41
N ARG A 927 2.46 -20.82 7.48
CA ARG A 927 1.89 -20.20 8.69
C ARG A 927 0.52 -20.78 9.05
N GLU A 928 -0.34 -21.05 8.06
CA GLU A 928 -1.65 -21.68 8.34
C GLU A 928 -1.52 -23.09 8.92
N PHE A 929 -0.41 -23.81 8.66
CA PHE A 929 -0.11 -25.12 9.23
C PHE A 929 0.76 -25.08 10.50
N SER A 930 1.26 -23.92 10.95
CA SER A 930 2.23 -23.88 12.07
C SER A 930 1.66 -24.42 13.37
N THR A 931 0.43 -24.05 13.72
CA THR A 931 -0.23 -24.56 14.93
C THR A 931 -0.46 -26.07 14.85
N PHE A 932 -0.83 -26.57 13.66
CA PHE A 932 -1.00 -28.00 13.42
C PHE A 932 0.32 -28.76 13.63
N ALA A 933 1.44 -28.20 13.15
CA ALA A 933 2.77 -28.75 13.33
C ALA A 933 3.20 -28.84 14.79
N GLU A 934 2.90 -27.81 15.60
CA GLU A 934 3.13 -27.84 17.05
C GLU A 934 2.27 -28.89 17.73
N THR A 935 0.96 -28.92 17.44
CA THR A 935 0.01 -29.85 18.07
C THR A 935 0.36 -31.31 17.81
N HIS A 936 0.73 -31.64 16.58
CA HIS A 936 0.95 -33.03 16.16
C HIS A 936 2.43 -33.43 16.16
N SER A 937 3.33 -32.52 16.53
CA SER A 937 4.78 -32.72 16.42
C SER A 937 5.14 -33.26 15.04
N CYS A 938 5.02 -32.40 14.03
CA CYS A 938 5.47 -32.71 12.67
C CYS A 938 6.22 -31.51 12.07
N ALA A 939 7.11 -31.77 11.12
CA ALA A 939 7.85 -30.73 10.42
C ALA A 939 7.11 -30.30 9.14
N LEU A 940 7.25 -29.03 8.77
CA LEU A 940 6.71 -28.49 7.52
C LEU A 940 7.84 -28.06 6.59
N LEU A 941 7.68 -28.29 5.29
CA LEU A 941 8.52 -27.73 4.23
C LEU A 941 7.62 -27.09 3.17
N ALA A 942 7.86 -25.83 2.84
CA ALA A 942 7.16 -25.10 1.78
C ALA A 942 8.19 -24.56 0.78
N PRO A 943 8.30 -25.12 -0.44
CA PRO A 943 9.19 -24.58 -1.47
C PRO A 943 8.61 -23.29 -2.08
N LEU A 944 9.47 -22.42 -2.58
CA LEU A 944 9.12 -21.34 -3.50
C LEU A 944 9.67 -21.67 -4.88
N PHE A 945 8.75 -21.99 -5.80
CA PHE A 945 9.06 -21.93 -7.22
C PHE A 945 8.79 -20.49 -7.67
N PRO A 946 9.69 -19.78 -8.37
CA PRO A 946 9.46 -18.42 -8.87
C PRO A 946 8.78 -18.41 -10.25
N VAL A 947 8.45 -17.21 -10.74
CA VAL A 947 8.03 -16.92 -12.14
C VAL A 947 9.16 -16.23 -12.88
N GLY A 948 9.17 -16.31 -14.21
CA GLY A 948 10.13 -15.63 -15.06
C GLY A 948 11.56 -16.17 -14.93
N LEU A 949 11.74 -17.42 -14.49
CA LEU A 949 13.07 -17.91 -14.11
C LEU A 949 13.96 -18.18 -15.32
N ILE A 950 13.39 -18.80 -16.35
CA ILE A 950 14.14 -19.15 -17.57
C ILE A 950 13.84 -18.17 -18.70
N ASP A 951 12.61 -17.70 -18.81
CA ASP A 951 12.21 -16.66 -19.75
C ASP A 951 10.99 -15.88 -19.23
N PRO A 952 10.69 -14.69 -19.78
CA PRO A 952 9.59 -13.84 -19.29
C PRO A 952 8.19 -14.48 -19.36
N GLN A 953 8.00 -15.55 -20.13
CA GLN A 953 6.70 -16.25 -20.24
C GLN A 953 6.55 -17.39 -19.22
N ASP A 954 7.59 -17.65 -18.40
CA ASP A 954 7.60 -18.66 -17.34
C ASP A 954 6.68 -18.31 -16.17
N THR A 955 5.37 -18.45 -16.37
CA THR A 955 4.35 -18.16 -15.37
C THR A 955 3.78 -19.42 -14.72
N ALA A 956 3.85 -20.55 -15.42
CA ALA A 956 3.10 -21.77 -15.10
C ALA A 956 3.93 -23.07 -15.13
N ASN A 957 5.24 -23.00 -15.34
CA ASN A 957 6.03 -24.16 -15.74
C ASN A 957 6.25 -25.21 -14.65
N TYR A 958 6.43 -24.79 -13.38
CA TYR A 958 6.55 -25.74 -12.27
C TYR A 958 5.39 -26.75 -12.25
N LYS A 959 4.18 -26.31 -12.62
CA LYS A 959 2.97 -27.14 -12.66
C LYS A 959 3.16 -28.40 -13.51
N TYR A 960 4.04 -28.39 -14.51
CA TYR A 960 4.30 -29.49 -15.43
C TYR A 960 5.48 -30.40 -15.03
N ILE A 961 6.04 -30.24 -13.82
CA ILE A 961 7.19 -30.99 -13.28
C ILE A 961 8.53 -30.70 -13.99
N THR A 962 8.53 -30.58 -15.32
CA THR A 962 9.71 -30.28 -16.12
C THR A 962 9.46 -29.10 -17.06
N TYR A 963 10.47 -28.24 -17.22
CA TYR A 963 10.47 -27.18 -18.21
C TYR A 963 11.89 -26.80 -18.59
N LYS A 964 12.22 -26.89 -19.88
CA LYS A 964 13.57 -26.68 -20.42
C LYS A 964 14.60 -27.49 -19.62
N ASP A 965 15.56 -26.82 -18.98
CA ASP A 965 16.64 -27.40 -18.19
C ASP A 965 16.26 -27.70 -16.73
N VAL A 966 15.05 -27.37 -16.28
CA VAL A 966 14.64 -27.50 -14.88
C VAL A 966 13.74 -28.71 -14.64
N ARG A 967 14.10 -29.52 -13.63
CA ARG A 967 13.30 -30.61 -13.04
C ARG A 967 12.83 -30.23 -11.64
N TYR A 968 11.63 -29.66 -11.55
CA TYR A 968 11.09 -29.14 -10.28
C TYR A 968 10.83 -30.23 -9.23
N ASP A 969 10.58 -31.47 -9.65
CA ASP A 969 10.51 -32.62 -8.74
C ASP A 969 11.86 -32.91 -8.07
N GLN A 970 12.96 -32.85 -8.84
CA GLN A 970 14.31 -33.08 -8.32
C GLN A 970 14.79 -31.94 -7.43
N VAL A 971 14.44 -30.70 -7.76
CA VAL A 971 14.68 -29.53 -6.91
C VAL A 971 13.96 -29.69 -5.56
N LEU A 972 12.69 -30.11 -5.57
CA LEU A 972 11.94 -30.38 -4.33
C LEU A 972 12.59 -31.50 -3.50
N LEU A 973 12.96 -32.61 -4.13
CA LEU A 973 13.63 -33.70 -3.44
C LEU A 973 14.96 -33.25 -2.82
N SER A 974 15.72 -32.43 -3.52
CA SER A 974 16.98 -31.86 -3.01
C SER A 974 16.75 -30.99 -1.77
N MET A 975 15.71 -30.14 -1.76
CA MET A 975 15.32 -29.34 -0.58
C MET A 975 14.94 -30.21 0.62
N ILE A 976 14.27 -31.35 0.37
CA ILE A 976 13.88 -32.32 1.40
C ILE A 976 15.11 -33.02 1.98
N ASP A 977 16.02 -33.48 1.13
CA ASP A 977 17.27 -34.13 1.56
C ASP A 977 18.15 -33.15 2.35
N GLU A 978 18.17 -31.89 1.92
CA GLU A 978 18.78 -30.78 2.63
C GLU A 978 18.16 -30.49 4.01
N ALA A 979 16.83 -30.60 4.13
CA ALA A 979 16.15 -30.48 5.42
C ALA A 979 16.49 -31.67 6.34
N ALA A 980 16.57 -32.89 5.78
CA ALA A 980 16.96 -34.10 6.52
C ALA A 980 18.40 -34.02 7.05
N ALA A 981 19.33 -33.51 6.23
CA ALA A 981 20.73 -33.33 6.62
C ALA A 981 20.87 -32.35 7.79
N ARG A 982 20.02 -31.32 7.84
CA ARG A 982 20.01 -30.31 8.90
C ARG A 982 19.29 -30.80 10.16
N PHE A 983 18.16 -31.50 10.00
CA PHE A 983 17.33 -31.99 11.10
C PHE A 983 17.20 -33.51 11.04
N ARG A 984 18.17 -34.19 11.68
CA ARG A 984 18.31 -35.65 11.65
C ARG A 984 17.11 -36.45 12.16
N ARG A 985 16.20 -35.83 12.92
CA ARG A 985 15.00 -36.49 13.45
C ARG A 985 13.78 -36.31 12.57
N ILE A 986 13.88 -35.67 11.41
CA ILE A 986 12.77 -35.61 10.44
C ILE A 986 12.83 -36.86 9.56
N ASP A 987 11.74 -37.60 9.52
CA ASP A 987 11.55 -38.68 8.56
C ASP A 987 11.18 -38.10 7.19
N THR A 988 12.11 -38.20 6.24
CA THR A 988 11.96 -37.74 4.87
C THR A 988 11.82 -38.87 3.86
N SER A 989 11.73 -40.12 4.34
CA SER A 989 11.56 -41.30 3.49
C SER A 989 10.24 -41.25 2.70
N ALA A 990 9.16 -40.87 3.38
CA ALA A 990 7.87 -40.54 2.80
C ALA A 990 7.18 -39.42 3.58
N PHE A 991 6.46 -38.54 2.89
CA PHE A 991 5.88 -37.32 3.49
C PHE A 991 4.44 -37.07 3.02
N CYS A 992 3.67 -36.35 3.82
CA CYS A 992 2.35 -35.86 3.42
C CYS A 992 2.53 -34.70 2.43
N LEU A 993 1.83 -34.70 1.30
CA LEU A 993 2.01 -33.73 0.23
C LEU A 993 0.70 -33.00 -0.06
N TYR A 994 0.70 -31.68 0.05
CA TYR A 994 -0.44 -30.83 -0.27
C TYR A 994 -0.11 -29.80 -1.35
N GLY A 995 -1.08 -29.51 -2.21
CA GLY A 995 -1.01 -28.37 -3.11
C GLY A 995 -2.38 -27.91 -3.59
N TYR A 996 -2.50 -26.60 -3.86
CA TYR A 996 -3.74 -25.96 -4.31
C TYR A 996 -3.61 -25.32 -5.69
N SER A 997 -4.63 -25.42 -6.56
CA SER A 997 -4.67 -24.78 -7.88
C SER A 997 -3.48 -25.15 -8.77
N GLY A 998 -2.48 -24.25 -8.91
CA GLY A 998 -1.20 -24.56 -9.55
C GLY A 998 -0.39 -25.63 -8.81
N GLY A 999 -0.37 -25.58 -7.47
CA GLY A 999 0.21 -26.62 -6.62
C GLY A 999 -0.54 -27.93 -6.72
N GLY A 1000 -1.87 -27.88 -6.84
CA GLY A 1000 -2.70 -29.07 -7.11
C GLY A 1000 -2.28 -29.79 -8.40
N GLN A 1001 -1.94 -29.03 -9.44
CA GLN A 1001 -1.40 -29.59 -10.69
C GLN A 1001 -0.05 -30.28 -10.48
N PHE A 1002 0.82 -29.69 -9.66
CA PHE A 1002 2.12 -30.25 -9.34
C PHE A 1002 2.00 -31.56 -8.54
N VAL A 1003 1.24 -31.55 -7.45
CA VAL A 1003 1.30 -32.65 -6.46
C VAL A 1003 0.74 -33.97 -6.95
N HIS A 1004 -0.32 -33.98 -7.77
CA HIS A 1004 -0.84 -35.22 -8.33
C HIS A 1004 0.11 -35.83 -9.37
N ARG A 1005 0.82 -34.99 -10.16
CA ARG A 1005 1.87 -35.44 -11.09
C ARG A 1005 3.10 -35.93 -10.35
N PHE A 1006 3.48 -35.25 -9.26
CA PHE A 1006 4.55 -35.70 -8.38
C PHE A 1006 4.25 -37.08 -7.80
N ALA A 1007 3.00 -37.35 -7.40
CA ALA A 1007 2.58 -38.66 -6.91
C ALA A 1007 2.66 -39.77 -7.98
N TYR A 1008 2.47 -39.46 -9.27
CA TYR A 1008 2.70 -40.41 -10.36
C TYR A 1008 4.19 -40.75 -10.55
N LEU A 1009 5.05 -39.74 -10.40
CA LEU A 1009 6.48 -39.88 -10.67
C LEU A 1009 7.25 -40.47 -9.48
N HIS A 1010 6.87 -40.08 -8.25
CA HIS A 1010 7.53 -40.45 -7.00
C HIS A 1010 6.55 -41.08 -5.99
N PRO A 1011 5.75 -42.08 -6.37
CA PRO A 1011 4.66 -42.59 -5.53
C PRO A 1011 5.13 -43.08 -4.15
N ARG A 1012 6.34 -43.66 -4.09
CA ARG A 1012 6.91 -44.19 -2.84
C ARG A 1012 7.40 -43.11 -1.86
N ARG A 1013 7.52 -41.85 -2.30
CA ARG A 1013 7.86 -40.71 -1.46
C ARG A 1013 6.62 -40.04 -0.85
N VAL A 1014 5.42 -40.39 -1.32
CA VAL A 1014 4.17 -39.76 -0.86
C VAL A 1014 3.48 -40.68 0.14
N ARG A 1015 3.41 -40.23 1.40
CA ARG A 1015 2.70 -40.93 2.47
C ARG A 1015 1.19 -40.74 2.40
N ALA A 1016 0.77 -39.53 2.08
CA ALA A 1016 -0.62 -39.15 1.87
C ALA A 1016 -0.66 -37.92 0.95
N LEU A 1017 -1.61 -37.87 0.03
CA LEU A 1017 -1.76 -36.80 -0.95
C LEU A 1017 -3.04 -36.01 -0.69
N ALA A 1018 -2.95 -34.68 -0.61
CA ALA A 1018 -4.10 -33.80 -0.64
C ALA A 1018 -3.99 -32.84 -1.85
N CYS A 1019 -4.91 -32.97 -2.81
CA CYS A 1019 -4.92 -32.20 -4.05
C CYS A 1019 -6.11 -31.25 -4.08
N GLY A 1020 -5.84 -29.95 -3.93
CA GLY A 1020 -6.84 -28.89 -3.91
C GLY A 1020 -7.09 -28.28 -5.29
N ALA A 1021 -8.32 -28.36 -5.78
CA ALA A 1021 -8.84 -27.69 -6.98
C ALA A 1021 -7.82 -27.50 -8.13
N PRO A 1022 -7.19 -28.56 -8.65
CA PRO A 1022 -6.18 -28.43 -9.71
C PRO A 1022 -6.77 -27.76 -10.96
N GLY A 1023 -6.01 -26.84 -11.56
CA GLY A 1023 -6.46 -26.15 -12.78
C GLY A 1023 -6.29 -26.96 -14.08
N THR A 1024 -5.46 -27.99 -14.10
CA THR A 1024 -5.31 -28.89 -15.27
C THR A 1024 -4.92 -30.26 -14.77
N GLN A 1025 -5.81 -31.21 -14.94
CA GLN A 1025 -5.68 -32.58 -14.47
C GLN A 1025 -4.88 -33.40 -15.49
N THR A 1026 -3.97 -34.23 -15.00
CA THR A 1026 -3.38 -35.31 -15.79
C THR A 1026 -4.05 -36.60 -15.36
N PHE A 1027 -4.90 -37.13 -16.23
CA PHE A 1027 -5.63 -38.35 -15.95
C PHE A 1027 -4.71 -39.56 -16.12
N LEU A 1028 -4.98 -40.64 -15.39
CA LEU A 1028 -4.40 -41.97 -15.64
C LEU A 1028 -5.04 -42.58 -16.90
N ASN A 1029 -4.83 -41.91 -18.03
CA ASN A 1029 -5.32 -42.28 -19.35
C ASN A 1029 -4.14 -42.69 -20.23
N PHE A 1030 -4.02 -43.99 -20.47
CA PHE A 1030 -2.93 -44.59 -21.24
C PHE A 1030 -3.02 -44.35 -22.76
N SER A 1031 -4.11 -43.74 -23.24
CA SER A 1031 -4.31 -43.41 -24.66
C SER A 1031 -4.04 -41.94 -25.00
N GLN A 1032 -3.75 -41.10 -24.00
CA GLN A 1032 -3.47 -39.67 -24.18
C GLN A 1032 -2.07 -39.33 -23.71
N ARG A 1033 -1.39 -38.45 -24.46
CA ARG A 1033 -0.06 -37.94 -24.11
C ARG A 1033 -0.09 -36.95 -22.94
N PHE A 1034 1.03 -36.77 -22.28
CA PHE A 1034 1.23 -35.73 -21.28
C PHE A 1034 1.03 -34.33 -21.94
N PRO A 1035 0.35 -33.36 -21.28
CA PRO A 1035 -0.08 -33.34 -19.89
C PRO A 1035 -1.49 -33.87 -19.62
N ASP A 1036 -2.24 -34.33 -20.63
CA ASP A 1036 -3.64 -34.75 -20.45
C ASP A 1036 -3.77 -36.21 -20.01
N GLY A 1037 -2.84 -37.07 -20.42
CA GLY A 1037 -2.73 -38.47 -20.01
C GLY A 1037 -1.30 -38.91 -19.72
N VAL A 1038 -1.07 -40.23 -19.75
CA VAL A 1038 0.20 -40.88 -19.35
C VAL A 1038 0.78 -41.81 -20.43
N GLN A 1039 0.36 -41.65 -21.70
CA GLN A 1039 0.80 -42.50 -22.81
C GLN A 1039 2.32 -42.45 -23.05
N ASP A 1040 2.91 -41.26 -23.06
CA ASP A 1040 4.34 -40.99 -23.28
C ASP A 1040 5.09 -40.64 -21.98
N TRP A 1041 4.58 -41.13 -20.84
CA TRP A 1041 5.10 -40.78 -19.51
C TRP A 1041 6.60 -41.09 -19.34
N GLU A 1042 7.03 -42.29 -19.75
CA GLU A 1042 8.42 -42.72 -19.63
C GLU A 1042 9.35 -41.93 -20.56
N GLU A 1043 8.87 -41.55 -21.75
CA GLU A 1043 9.60 -40.69 -22.70
C GLU A 1043 9.84 -39.29 -22.10
N VAL A 1044 8.81 -38.71 -21.48
CA VAL A 1044 8.87 -37.34 -20.93
C VAL A 1044 9.73 -37.26 -19.67
N PHE A 1045 9.61 -38.23 -18.76
CA PHE A 1045 10.23 -38.13 -17.43
C PHE A 1045 11.45 -39.03 -17.23
N GLY A 1046 11.72 -39.95 -18.16
CA GLY A 1046 12.81 -40.92 -18.08
C GLY A 1046 12.59 -42.00 -17.02
N ALA A 1047 11.34 -42.21 -16.58
CA ALA A 1047 10.97 -43.20 -15.58
C ALA A 1047 9.58 -43.81 -15.88
N PRO A 1048 9.42 -45.15 -15.74
CA PRO A 1048 8.13 -45.80 -15.97
C PRO A 1048 7.11 -45.44 -14.88
N LEU A 1049 5.83 -45.41 -15.25
CA LEU A 1049 4.73 -45.18 -14.32
C LEU A 1049 4.49 -46.41 -13.42
N ASP A 1050 4.84 -46.34 -12.13
CA ASP A 1050 4.56 -47.40 -11.14
C ASP A 1050 3.12 -47.28 -10.61
N ILE A 1051 2.17 -47.73 -11.44
CA ILE A 1051 0.74 -47.64 -11.11
C ILE A 1051 0.36 -48.38 -9.82
N LYS A 1052 1.05 -49.48 -9.50
CA LYS A 1052 0.79 -50.26 -8.28
C LYS A 1052 1.16 -49.45 -7.04
N ALA A 1053 2.26 -48.70 -7.09
CA ALA A 1053 2.63 -47.81 -6.01
C ALA A 1053 1.65 -46.62 -5.89
N VAL A 1054 1.19 -46.05 -7.00
CA VAL A 1054 0.17 -44.98 -7.00
C VAL A 1054 -1.14 -45.44 -6.33
N MET A 1055 -1.59 -46.68 -6.62
CA MET A 1055 -2.78 -47.27 -5.99
C MET A 1055 -2.70 -47.38 -4.47
N GLY A 1056 -1.48 -47.40 -3.92
CA GLY A 1056 -1.24 -47.47 -2.48
C GLY A 1056 -1.28 -46.12 -1.75
N ILE A 1057 -1.44 -44.99 -2.45
CA ILE A 1057 -1.36 -43.65 -1.85
C ILE A 1057 -2.74 -43.24 -1.32
N PRO A 1058 -2.91 -43.05 0.01
CA PRO A 1058 -4.11 -42.41 0.56
C PRO A 1058 -4.23 -40.99 0.01
N SER A 1059 -5.36 -40.68 -0.61
CA SER A 1059 -5.55 -39.47 -1.41
C SER A 1059 -6.85 -38.76 -1.08
N MET A 1060 -6.77 -37.45 -0.88
CA MET A 1060 -7.91 -36.54 -0.76
C MET A 1060 -7.88 -35.55 -1.92
N PHE A 1061 -8.97 -35.45 -2.65
CA PHE A 1061 -9.23 -34.35 -3.58
C PHE A 1061 -10.22 -33.40 -2.90
N VAL A 1062 -9.95 -32.10 -2.94
CA VAL A 1062 -10.79 -31.10 -2.28
C VAL A 1062 -11.05 -29.91 -3.19
N ALA A 1063 -12.31 -29.47 -3.27
CA ALA A 1063 -12.70 -28.27 -4.00
C ALA A 1063 -13.96 -27.64 -3.39
N GLY A 1064 -14.15 -26.35 -3.61
CA GLY A 1064 -15.37 -25.65 -3.23
C GLY A 1064 -16.50 -25.98 -4.20
N ASP A 1065 -17.72 -26.18 -3.70
CA ASP A 1065 -18.87 -26.54 -4.53
C ASP A 1065 -19.30 -25.44 -5.51
N GLN A 1066 -18.91 -24.18 -5.26
CA GLN A 1066 -19.13 -23.03 -6.14
C GLN A 1066 -17.93 -22.73 -7.05
N ASP A 1067 -16.89 -23.57 -7.07
CA ASP A 1067 -15.75 -23.45 -8.01
C ASP A 1067 -16.13 -23.95 -9.41
N THR A 1068 -17.10 -23.25 -10.02
CA THR A 1068 -17.72 -23.58 -11.32
C THR A 1068 -16.99 -22.95 -12.51
N ASP A 1069 -15.87 -22.26 -12.25
CA ASP A 1069 -15.11 -21.51 -13.24
C ASP A 1069 -14.45 -22.42 -14.30
N ILE A 1070 -14.57 -22.04 -15.58
CA ILE A 1070 -13.97 -22.71 -16.75
C ILE A 1070 -12.82 -21.93 -17.40
N PHE A 1071 -12.45 -20.74 -16.88
CA PHE A 1071 -11.40 -19.88 -17.44
C PHE A 1071 -10.05 -20.60 -17.58
N TYR A 1072 -9.77 -21.61 -16.74
CA TYR A 1072 -8.57 -22.45 -16.85
C TYR A 1072 -8.48 -23.25 -18.16
N ALA A 1073 -9.62 -23.58 -18.78
CA ALA A 1073 -9.71 -24.31 -20.04
C ALA A 1073 -9.61 -23.38 -21.26
N ILE A 1074 -10.20 -22.19 -21.17
CA ILE A 1074 -10.23 -21.18 -22.24
C ILE A 1074 -8.85 -20.51 -22.40
N ALA A 1075 -8.22 -20.08 -21.30
CA ALA A 1075 -6.95 -19.35 -21.32
C ALA A 1075 -5.74 -20.17 -21.82
N ARG A 1076 -5.90 -21.49 -22.05
CA ARG A 1076 -4.84 -22.40 -22.50
C ARG A 1076 -5.04 -22.98 -23.89
N GLY A 1077 -5.97 -22.43 -24.68
CA GLY A 1077 -6.18 -22.83 -26.08
C GLY A 1077 -6.75 -24.25 -26.27
N ARG A 1078 -7.28 -24.88 -25.21
CA ARG A 1078 -7.98 -26.18 -25.30
C ARG A 1078 -9.39 -26.09 -25.87
N ILE A 1079 -9.96 -24.89 -25.87
CA ILE A 1079 -11.15 -24.54 -26.64
C ILE A 1079 -10.66 -23.54 -27.68
N ARG A 1080 -10.63 -23.96 -28.95
CA ARG A 1080 -10.34 -23.05 -30.04
C ARG A 1080 -11.49 -22.06 -30.20
N GLU A 1081 -11.21 -20.88 -30.75
CA GLU A 1081 -12.20 -19.79 -30.90
C GLU A 1081 -13.45 -20.24 -31.67
N ASP A 1082 -13.27 -21.13 -32.64
CA ASP A 1082 -14.32 -21.77 -33.46
C ASP A 1082 -15.17 -22.82 -32.70
N GLN A 1083 -14.73 -23.25 -31.52
CA GLN A 1083 -15.40 -24.27 -30.71
C GLN A 1083 -16.15 -23.69 -29.49
N LYS A 1084 -16.13 -22.37 -29.30
CA LYS A 1084 -16.83 -21.69 -28.19
C LYS A 1084 -18.36 -21.83 -28.25
N ASP A 1085 -18.91 -22.02 -29.45
CA ASP A 1085 -20.35 -22.20 -29.70
C ASP A 1085 -20.76 -23.67 -29.92
N ASP A 1086 -19.81 -24.60 -29.85
CA ASP A 1086 -20.07 -26.04 -29.98
C ASP A 1086 -20.53 -26.60 -28.62
N GLU A 1087 -21.83 -26.84 -28.48
CA GLU A 1087 -22.45 -27.39 -27.26
C GLU A 1087 -21.81 -28.72 -26.82
N VAL A 1088 -21.29 -29.53 -27.75
CA VAL A 1088 -20.64 -30.82 -27.46
C VAL A 1088 -19.22 -30.61 -26.93
N ALA A 1089 -18.48 -29.63 -27.47
CA ALA A 1089 -17.16 -29.26 -26.98
C ALA A 1089 -17.21 -28.62 -25.58
N MET A 1090 -18.22 -27.76 -25.34
CA MET A 1090 -18.44 -27.08 -24.07
C MET A 1090 -19.02 -27.99 -22.98
N ALA A 1091 -19.71 -29.08 -23.35
CA ALA A 1091 -20.26 -30.05 -22.39
C ALA A 1091 -19.19 -30.66 -21.45
N LYS A 1092 -17.94 -30.82 -21.92
CA LYS A 1092 -16.83 -31.36 -21.10
C LYS A 1092 -16.39 -30.44 -19.96
N PHE A 1093 -16.73 -29.15 -20.02
CA PHE A 1093 -16.35 -28.13 -19.04
C PHE A 1093 -17.55 -27.62 -18.22
N LYS A 1094 -18.75 -28.16 -18.47
CA LYS A 1094 -20.02 -27.70 -17.90
C LYS A 1094 -20.08 -27.74 -16.36
N ASP A 1095 -19.30 -28.62 -15.73
CA ASP A 1095 -19.28 -28.81 -14.28
C ASP A 1095 -18.17 -28.00 -13.56
N GLY A 1096 -17.47 -27.10 -14.29
CA GLY A 1096 -16.43 -26.23 -13.73
C GLY A 1096 -15.21 -26.96 -13.18
N ARG A 1097 -14.44 -26.27 -12.32
CA ARG A 1097 -13.21 -26.81 -11.71
C ARG A 1097 -13.51 -27.83 -10.60
N TYR A 1098 -14.61 -27.65 -9.86
CA TYR A 1098 -15.12 -28.66 -8.94
C TYR A 1098 -15.38 -29.99 -9.66
N GLY A 1099 -16.17 -29.97 -10.74
CA GLY A 1099 -16.48 -31.18 -11.50
C GLY A 1099 -15.25 -31.81 -12.16
N ALA A 1100 -14.31 -31.01 -12.64
CA ALA A 1100 -13.04 -31.53 -13.17
C ALA A 1100 -12.18 -32.19 -12.09
N THR A 1101 -12.18 -31.66 -10.87
CA THR A 1101 -11.50 -32.26 -9.71
C THR A 1101 -12.17 -33.56 -9.29
N ASN A 1102 -13.50 -33.59 -9.28
CA ASN A 1102 -14.28 -34.81 -9.01
C ASN A 1102 -13.98 -35.91 -10.06
N ARG A 1103 -13.95 -35.57 -11.36
CA ARG A 1103 -13.58 -36.52 -12.42
C ARG A 1103 -12.16 -37.07 -12.27
N LEU A 1104 -11.20 -36.27 -11.80
CA LEU A 1104 -9.86 -36.77 -11.52
C LEU A 1104 -9.87 -37.77 -10.37
N CYS A 1105 -10.61 -37.48 -9.29
CA CYS A 1105 -10.83 -38.41 -8.19
C CYS A 1105 -11.48 -39.71 -8.69
N GLU A 1106 -12.55 -39.63 -9.48
CA GLU A 1106 -13.21 -40.78 -10.09
C GLU A 1106 -12.27 -41.59 -10.98
N ASN A 1107 -11.42 -40.92 -11.77
CA ASN A 1107 -10.44 -41.59 -12.60
C ASN A 1107 -9.42 -42.38 -11.76
N TRP A 1108 -8.97 -41.85 -10.62
CA TRP A 1108 -8.10 -42.59 -9.69
C TRP A 1108 -8.82 -43.80 -9.10
N VAL A 1109 -10.07 -43.63 -8.68
CA VAL A 1109 -10.90 -44.74 -8.17
C VAL A 1109 -11.09 -45.83 -9.23
N GLN A 1110 -11.39 -45.45 -10.48
CA GLN A 1110 -11.58 -46.37 -11.61
C GLN A 1110 -10.33 -47.19 -11.93
N VAL A 1111 -9.15 -46.58 -11.81
CA VAL A 1111 -7.87 -47.28 -12.02
C VAL A 1111 -7.47 -48.13 -10.81
N GLY A 1112 -8.21 -48.06 -9.70
CA GLY A 1112 -8.08 -48.97 -8.56
C GLY A 1112 -7.48 -48.36 -7.29
N VAL A 1113 -7.35 -47.03 -7.20
CA VAL A 1113 -6.95 -46.36 -5.95
C VAL A 1113 -8.11 -46.42 -4.95
N ARG A 1114 -8.04 -47.33 -3.98
CA ARG A 1114 -9.15 -47.60 -3.05
C ARG A 1114 -9.32 -46.55 -1.96
N SER A 1115 -8.22 -45.90 -1.57
CA SER A 1115 -8.19 -44.87 -0.51
C SER A 1115 -8.19 -43.47 -1.12
N CYS A 1116 -9.17 -43.17 -1.98
CA CYS A 1116 -9.28 -41.90 -2.70
C CYS A 1116 -10.65 -41.28 -2.45
N VAL A 1117 -10.69 -40.07 -1.87
CA VAL A 1117 -11.94 -39.39 -1.50
C VAL A 1117 -12.04 -38.00 -2.11
N MET A 1118 -13.25 -37.61 -2.55
CA MET A 1118 -13.58 -36.25 -2.94
C MET A 1118 -14.26 -35.54 -1.76
N VAL A 1119 -13.75 -34.37 -1.38
CA VAL A 1119 -14.32 -33.49 -0.36
C VAL A 1119 -14.84 -32.22 -1.02
N SER A 1120 -16.12 -31.93 -0.76
CA SER A 1120 -16.78 -30.70 -1.19
C SER A 1120 -16.86 -29.71 -0.03
N VAL A 1121 -16.47 -28.46 -0.25
CA VAL A 1121 -16.59 -27.38 0.73
C VAL A 1121 -17.73 -26.45 0.31
N GLU A 1122 -18.80 -26.44 1.10
CA GLU A 1122 -20.07 -25.75 0.79
C GLU A 1122 -19.93 -24.23 0.78
N GLY A 1123 -20.48 -23.58 -0.24
CA GLY A 1123 -20.50 -22.12 -0.41
C GLY A 1123 -19.16 -21.51 -0.85
N VAL A 1124 -18.15 -22.32 -1.15
CA VAL A 1124 -16.78 -21.85 -1.43
C VAL A 1124 -16.50 -21.86 -2.93
N LYS A 1125 -15.92 -20.77 -3.44
CA LYS A 1125 -15.47 -20.65 -4.83
C LYS A 1125 -14.02 -21.17 -4.97
N HIS A 1126 -13.20 -20.57 -5.83
CA HIS A 1126 -11.78 -20.90 -5.95
C HIS A 1126 -10.95 -20.24 -4.83
N GLU A 1127 -11.14 -20.69 -3.59
CA GLU A 1127 -10.43 -20.16 -2.41
C GLU A 1127 -9.71 -21.26 -1.60
N GLU A 1128 -8.41 -21.10 -1.33
CA GLU A 1128 -7.58 -22.10 -0.65
C GLU A 1128 -7.91 -22.25 0.85
N ARG A 1129 -8.04 -21.10 1.54
CA ARG A 1129 -8.09 -21.05 3.01
C ARG A 1129 -9.23 -21.89 3.64
N PRO A 1130 -10.48 -21.83 3.13
CA PRO A 1130 -11.57 -22.64 3.67
C PRO A 1130 -11.34 -24.16 3.57
N MET A 1131 -10.50 -24.62 2.62
CA MET A 1131 -10.23 -26.04 2.40
C MET A 1131 -9.18 -26.61 3.36
N LEU A 1132 -8.36 -25.76 3.99
CA LEU A 1132 -7.22 -26.20 4.80
C LEU A 1132 -7.63 -27.01 6.03
N GLU A 1133 -8.82 -26.78 6.59
CA GLU A 1133 -9.28 -27.52 7.76
C GLU A 1133 -9.52 -29.01 7.43
N SER A 1134 -10.16 -29.30 6.29
CA SER A 1134 -10.34 -30.67 5.81
C SER A 1134 -9.00 -31.35 5.52
N VAL A 1135 -8.04 -30.61 4.97
CA VAL A 1135 -6.68 -31.13 4.68
C VAL A 1135 -5.92 -31.45 5.97
N LYS A 1136 -6.00 -30.59 6.99
CA LYS A 1136 -5.38 -30.83 8.31
C LYS A 1136 -5.96 -32.08 8.96
N GLY A 1137 -7.29 -32.20 9.00
CA GLY A 1137 -7.96 -33.39 9.52
C GLY A 1137 -7.57 -34.67 8.78
N PHE A 1138 -7.37 -34.59 7.45
CA PHE A 1138 -6.86 -35.71 6.68
C PHE A 1138 -5.42 -36.09 7.06
N PHE A 1139 -4.52 -35.12 7.14
CA PHE A 1139 -3.11 -35.37 7.48
C PHE A 1139 -2.90 -35.81 8.92
N GLU A 1140 -3.77 -35.43 9.86
CA GLU A 1140 -3.74 -35.87 11.26
C GLU A 1140 -3.65 -37.40 11.37
N MET A 1141 -4.40 -38.13 10.53
CA MET A 1141 -4.40 -39.59 10.50
C MET A 1141 -3.03 -40.20 10.15
N PHE A 1142 -2.18 -39.46 9.44
CA PHE A 1142 -0.89 -39.93 8.93
C PHE A 1142 0.32 -39.38 9.68
N VAL A 1143 0.15 -38.30 10.45
CA VAL A 1143 1.23 -37.73 11.27
C VAL A 1143 1.19 -38.16 12.73
N THR A 1144 0.03 -38.57 13.25
CA THR A 1144 -0.16 -38.94 14.67
C THR A 1144 0.06 -40.44 14.93
N ALA A 1145 0.05 -41.28 13.89
CA ALA A 1145 0.04 -42.74 13.95
C ALA A 1145 1.40 -43.40 14.33
N ALA A 1146 2.26 -42.70 15.05
CA ALA A 1146 3.55 -43.22 15.53
C ALA A 1146 3.49 -43.81 16.95
N THR A 1147 2.37 -43.72 17.68
CA THR A 1147 2.36 -44.16 19.09
C THR A 1147 1.60 -45.45 19.42
N THR A 1148 0.49 -45.89 18.81
CA THR A 1148 -0.27 -47.02 19.41
C THR A 1148 -1.32 -47.74 18.52
N THR A 1149 -1.07 -48.14 17.27
CA THR A 1149 -2.04 -49.03 16.56
C THR A 1149 -1.40 -50.07 15.63
N SER A 1150 -1.96 -51.28 15.64
CA SER A 1150 -1.51 -52.44 14.84
C SER A 1150 -1.79 -52.25 13.34
N SER A 1151 -1.13 -53.05 12.50
CA SER A 1151 -1.27 -52.95 11.04
C SER A 1151 -2.69 -53.23 10.51
N GLU A 1152 -3.56 -53.86 11.30
CA GLU A 1152 -4.96 -54.14 10.92
C GLU A 1152 -5.86 -52.90 11.03
N ASP A 1153 -5.60 -51.99 11.98
CA ASP A 1153 -6.40 -50.77 12.12
C ASP A 1153 -6.03 -49.72 11.06
N ARG A 1154 -4.81 -49.76 10.51
CA ARG A 1154 -4.38 -48.94 9.38
C ARG A 1154 -5.12 -49.23 8.07
N ALA A 1155 -5.76 -50.39 7.95
CA ALA A 1155 -6.54 -50.76 6.77
C ALA A 1155 -8.05 -50.47 6.93
N LYS A 1156 -8.51 -50.13 8.15
CA LYS A 1156 -9.91 -49.81 8.47
C LYS A 1156 -10.23 -48.31 8.47
N VAL A 1157 -9.24 -47.47 8.74
CA VAL A 1157 -9.29 -46.00 8.57
C VAL A 1157 -9.04 -45.66 7.12
#